data_AF-A0A933L8F9-F1
#
_entry.id   AF-A0A933L8F9-F1
#
_cell.length_a   1.000
_cell.length_b   1.000
_cell.length_c   1.000
_cell.angle_alpha   90.00
_cell.angle_beta   90.00
_cell.angle_gamma   90.00
#
_symmetry.space_group_name_H-M   'P 1'
#
loop_
_entity.id
_entity.type
_entity.pdbx_description
1 polymer ?
#
loop_
_entity_poly.entity_id
_entity_poly.type
_entity_poly.pdbx_seq_one_letter_code
_entity_poly.pdbx_strand_id
1 'polypeptide(L)'
;MINKNKVGRLFLLTILLASLISSTSSFASVSDKDLVVQGFGQTLDLLQRADLEKLLEKVDFILNIFKDPNIKQIREKSFSDTANWPGFLWNKEEDGDFTVSNGEIRRGFAFLKDAGKRALISWPNTTHATLLEMAEVLSSLQMNLRNPNKPAYSLLPETALRILDEATSTNVGTVNDGEAKNLPSTSERNLSKVDPEDSSFWSAPKNLENKNLTWGFDRTGPLLSGKDICEYDGAKSSYGTHPGFKMKCGDRALRVKFAEIRSQSFSTRILSALGYSIDEIVDPLNYIIQSKDSLADLSSSKSRVLRMKYDHRILSELHKRKQVKFDVTLFPGFLNIKTVNLTDLHNIDPFLRVQRGYLKEPVSKELQAKAVRDEKGGRWYLNGVERDPKKLDLKKFLLRNPNSPSPVWAGRDESNYVKANEDQVEQLVMAPVQVKTKEDSVGPWDFNELGHDGLRETRGLGLIAAWMGWHDVRFDNNRLGIVKNSNGQYTLKHYLHDTGSVLGESAGIVKQSAEDADRFPWYITLGAPQVNDLYGTFYFKVVKFNTLDECFAFEKMSLKDAQWGARLISRLSSQQIEQALLGAGFSAAETVLLRDKLLARRFMVLWDLGLGEEYAKIEKGPVALSLGTTRTEIDALRERYRVDQSKSDEDVAAELVSRGIIRPSFCHGGSAVACKVNFDPTVDPMPVAFYVDETGQTQRLDPKEDNYKVVNGTLMDVDPNLPRARLQNGDIVDLHPVLNRRRNDRDRD
;
A
#
# COMPACT_ATOMS: atom_id res chain seq x y z
N MET A 1 -24.86 -4.14 -48.43
CA MET A 1 -23.57 -4.12 -49.13
C MET A 1 -22.45 -3.80 -48.16
N ILE A 2 -21.98 -4.80 -47.40
CA ILE A 2 -20.70 -4.74 -46.70
C ILE A 2 -19.93 -5.94 -47.23
N ASN A 3 -18.76 -5.69 -47.79
CA ASN A 3 -17.97 -6.69 -48.49
C ASN A 3 -17.40 -7.68 -47.46
N LYS A 4 -18.06 -8.85 -47.32
CA LYS A 4 -17.73 -9.91 -46.34
C LYS A 4 -16.26 -10.35 -46.39
N ASN A 5 -15.60 -10.18 -47.54
CA ASN A 5 -14.18 -10.51 -47.72
C ASN A 5 -13.20 -9.50 -47.08
N LYS A 6 -13.61 -8.26 -46.81
CA LYS A 6 -12.77 -7.29 -46.09
C LYS A 6 -12.80 -7.49 -44.58
N VAL A 7 -13.97 -7.86 -44.03
CA VAL A 7 -14.12 -8.12 -42.58
C VAL A 7 -13.36 -9.40 -42.18
N GLY A 8 -13.42 -10.46 -42.98
CA GLY A 8 -12.66 -11.69 -42.71
C GLY A 8 -11.14 -11.52 -42.79
N ARG A 9 -10.64 -10.70 -43.73
CA ARG A 9 -9.20 -10.40 -43.83
C ARG A 9 -8.70 -9.46 -42.73
N LEU A 10 -9.53 -8.51 -42.30
CA LEU A 10 -9.21 -7.63 -41.17
C LEU A 10 -9.17 -8.44 -39.86
N PHE A 11 -10.13 -9.36 -39.66
CA PHE A 11 -10.18 -10.24 -38.49
C PHE A 11 -9.00 -11.21 -38.42
N LEU A 12 -8.57 -11.80 -39.55
CA LEU A 12 -7.38 -12.66 -39.60
C LEU A 12 -6.08 -11.87 -39.37
N LEU A 13 -5.99 -10.64 -39.90
CA LEU A 13 -4.83 -9.78 -39.71
C LEU A 13 -4.70 -9.32 -38.24
N THR A 14 -5.82 -9.04 -37.56
CA THR A 14 -5.85 -8.71 -36.14
C THR A 14 -5.46 -9.91 -35.26
N ILE A 15 -5.88 -11.13 -35.61
CA ILE A 15 -5.44 -12.36 -34.89
C ILE A 15 -3.94 -12.61 -35.10
N LEU A 16 -3.43 -12.41 -36.32
CA LEU A 16 -2.00 -12.55 -36.62
C LEU A 16 -1.15 -11.46 -35.93
N LEU A 17 -1.61 -10.20 -35.94
CA LEU A 17 -0.95 -9.09 -35.23
C LEU A 17 -1.01 -9.25 -33.71
N ALA A 18 -2.11 -9.77 -33.15
CA ALA A 18 -2.20 -10.10 -31.73
C ALA A 18 -1.23 -11.23 -31.35
N SER A 19 -1.04 -12.24 -32.21
CA SER A 19 -0.04 -13.29 -31.98
C SER A 19 1.39 -12.78 -32.06
N LEU A 20 1.67 -11.83 -32.96
CA LEU A 20 2.98 -11.19 -33.10
C LEU A 20 3.29 -10.22 -31.94
N ILE A 21 2.30 -9.46 -31.47
CA ILE A 21 2.46 -8.56 -30.31
C ILE A 21 2.53 -9.35 -28.99
N SER A 22 1.89 -10.53 -28.89
CA SER A 22 2.07 -11.43 -27.73
C SER A 22 3.45 -12.09 -27.67
N SER A 23 4.23 -12.05 -28.74
CA SER A 23 5.57 -12.65 -28.81
C SER A 23 6.71 -11.75 -28.33
N THR A 24 6.42 -10.50 -27.94
CA THR A 24 7.41 -9.55 -27.38
C THR A 24 7.30 -9.37 -25.87
N SER A 25 6.31 -9.99 -25.20
CA SER A 25 6.32 -10.23 -23.75
C SER A 25 7.08 -11.52 -23.45
N SER A 26 8.34 -11.54 -23.84
CA SER A 26 9.22 -12.67 -23.61
C SER A 26 9.69 -12.59 -22.16
N PHE A 27 8.98 -13.27 -21.26
CA PHE A 27 9.36 -13.37 -19.84
C PHE A 27 10.70 -14.08 -19.73
N ALA A 28 11.59 -13.61 -18.86
CA ALA A 28 12.78 -14.35 -18.48
C ALA A 28 12.34 -15.66 -17.79
N SER A 29 12.25 -16.75 -18.56
CA SER A 29 11.99 -18.07 -18.00
C SER A 29 13.31 -18.68 -17.57
N VAL A 30 13.52 -18.77 -16.25
CA VAL A 30 14.62 -19.57 -15.70
C VAL A 30 14.12 -21.01 -15.60
N SER A 31 14.62 -21.88 -16.48
CA SER A 31 14.61 -23.31 -16.22
C SER A 31 15.85 -23.61 -15.37
N ASP A 32 15.82 -24.57 -14.43
CA ASP A 32 17.01 -24.94 -13.63
C ASP A 32 18.21 -25.38 -14.50
N LYS A 33 17.99 -25.57 -15.81
CA LYS A 33 19.01 -25.94 -16.79
C LYS A 33 19.41 -24.80 -17.72
N ASP A 34 18.64 -23.71 -17.77
CA ASP A 34 18.82 -22.61 -18.70
C ASP A 34 18.65 -21.28 -17.95
N LEU A 35 19.77 -20.63 -17.60
CA LEU A 35 19.74 -19.24 -17.13
C LEU A 35 19.79 -18.29 -18.32
N VAL A 36 18.69 -18.33 -19.07
CA VAL A 36 18.52 -17.54 -20.28
C VAL A 36 17.84 -16.22 -19.91
N VAL A 37 18.58 -15.13 -20.08
CA VAL A 37 18.06 -13.78 -19.88
C VAL A 37 17.81 -13.14 -21.23
N GLN A 38 16.58 -12.71 -21.47
CA GLN A 38 16.23 -11.92 -22.65
C GLN A 38 16.34 -10.45 -22.29
N GLY A 39 17.28 -9.74 -22.92
CA GLY A 39 17.51 -8.32 -22.65
C GLY A 39 18.49 -7.72 -23.65
N PHE A 40 18.44 -6.40 -23.86
CA PHE A 40 19.33 -5.70 -24.81
C PHE A 40 19.24 -6.21 -26.26
N GLY A 41 18.04 -6.65 -26.68
CA GLY A 41 17.78 -7.18 -28.02
C GLY A 41 18.41 -8.55 -28.29
N GLN A 42 18.90 -9.25 -27.27
CA GLN A 42 19.52 -10.57 -27.39
C GLN A 42 19.03 -11.50 -26.28
N THR A 43 18.99 -12.78 -26.61
CA THR A 43 18.90 -13.87 -25.63
C THR A 43 20.32 -14.18 -25.20
N LEU A 44 20.66 -13.97 -23.93
CA LEU A 44 21.96 -14.31 -23.36
C LEU A 44 21.83 -15.57 -22.52
N ASP A 45 22.62 -16.59 -22.83
CA ASP A 45 22.76 -17.76 -21.98
C ASP A 45 23.93 -17.51 -21.03
N LEU A 46 23.63 -17.15 -19.79
CA LEU A 46 24.65 -16.83 -18.79
C LEU A 46 25.48 -18.06 -18.37
N LEU A 47 25.08 -19.26 -18.80
CA LEU A 47 25.86 -20.50 -18.65
C LEU A 47 26.90 -20.68 -19.77
N GLN A 48 27.05 -19.70 -20.68
CA GLN A 48 28.10 -19.70 -21.68
C GLN A 48 29.10 -18.58 -21.40
N ARG A 49 30.37 -18.96 -21.21
CA ARG A 49 31.47 -18.00 -20.98
C ARG A 49 31.52 -16.88 -22.02
N ALA A 50 31.32 -17.22 -23.30
CA ALA A 50 31.37 -16.25 -24.39
C ALA A 50 30.27 -15.18 -24.25
N ASP A 51 29.07 -15.56 -23.85
CA ASP A 51 27.97 -14.62 -23.60
C ASP A 51 28.23 -13.75 -22.37
N LEU A 52 28.88 -14.30 -21.33
CA LEU A 52 29.31 -13.55 -20.16
C LEU A 52 30.41 -12.50 -20.49
N GLU A 53 31.41 -12.88 -21.29
CA GLU A 53 32.46 -11.95 -21.77
C GLU A 53 31.83 -10.84 -22.63
N LYS A 54 30.93 -11.19 -23.56
CA LYS A 54 30.20 -10.24 -24.40
C LYS A 54 29.31 -9.30 -23.58
N LEU A 55 28.65 -9.80 -22.53
CA LEU A 55 27.88 -8.97 -21.61
C LEU A 55 28.80 -7.95 -20.92
N LEU A 56 29.96 -8.37 -20.40
CA LEU A 56 30.88 -7.45 -19.73
C LEU A 56 31.46 -6.38 -20.66
N GLU A 57 31.78 -6.73 -21.91
CA GLU A 57 32.20 -5.75 -22.92
C GLU A 57 31.14 -4.65 -23.10
N LYS A 58 29.87 -5.07 -23.21
CA LYS A 58 28.72 -4.16 -23.32
C LYS A 58 28.53 -3.31 -22.06
N VAL A 59 28.61 -3.91 -20.89
CA VAL A 59 28.50 -3.20 -19.60
C VAL A 59 29.60 -2.14 -19.48
N ASP A 60 30.83 -2.47 -19.88
CA ASP A 60 31.97 -1.56 -19.85
C ASP A 60 31.81 -0.39 -20.83
N PHE A 61 31.32 -0.68 -22.04
CA PHE A 61 30.97 0.34 -23.02
C PHE A 61 29.95 1.34 -22.45
N ILE A 62 28.85 0.85 -21.86
CA ILE A 62 27.81 1.69 -21.27
C ILE A 62 28.34 2.52 -20.09
N LEU A 63 29.11 1.91 -19.20
CA LEU A 63 29.71 2.62 -18.07
C LEU A 63 30.70 3.69 -18.51
N ASN A 64 31.39 3.50 -19.64
CA ASN A 64 32.27 4.51 -20.22
C ASN A 64 31.48 5.65 -20.86
N ILE A 65 30.34 5.38 -21.51
CA ILE A 65 29.41 6.43 -21.97
C ILE A 65 28.97 7.31 -20.80
N PHE A 66 28.61 6.71 -19.65
CA PHE A 66 28.22 7.47 -18.45
C PHE A 66 29.32 8.34 -17.84
N LYS A 67 30.59 8.14 -18.23
CA LYS A 67 31.71 9.00 -17.81
C LYS A 67 31.95 10.16 -18.78
N ASP A 68 31.40 10.11 -19.99
CA ASP A 68 31.64 11.13 -21.00
C ASP A 68 30.92 12.44 -20.61
N PRO A 69 31.63 13.56 -20.42
CA PRO A 69 31.02 14.84 -20.10
C PRO A 69 30.10 15.35 -21.23
N ASN A 70 30.31 14.88 -22.47
CA ASN A 70 29.51 15.19 -23.65
C ASN A 70 28.42 14.16 -23.91
N ILE A 71 28.05 13.32 -22.94
CA ILE A 71 26.98 12.31 -23.10
C ILE A 71 25.70 12.90 -23.71
N LYS A 72 25.38 14.17 -23.42
CA LYS A 72 24.23 14.87 -24.03
C LYS A 72 24.38 15.04 -25.56
N GLN A 73 25.57 15.36 -26.05
CA GLN A 73 25.85 15.49 -27.49
C GLN A 73 25.98 14.12 -28.19
N ILE A 74 26.57 13.13 -27.51
CA ILE A 74 26.61 11.74 -28.00
C ILE A 74 25.19 11.17 -28.10
N ARG A 75 24.32 11.52 -27.14
CA ARG A 75 22.88 11.22 -27.19
C ARG A 75 22.15 11.83 -28.39
N GLU A 76 22.64 12.91 -28.96
CA GLU A 76 22.00 13.52 -30.14
C GLU A 76 22.56 12.92 -31.45
N LYS A 77 23.80 12.44 -31.44
CA LYS A 77 24.54 12.02 -32.64
C LYS A 77 24.52 10.51 -32.91
N SER A 78 24.47 9.65 -31.89
CA SER A 78 24.56 8.18 -32.06
C SER A 78 23.25 7.48 -32.49
N PHE A 79 22.15 8.25 -32.65
CA PHE A 79 20.80 7.73 -32.91
C PHE A 79 20.45 7.56 -34.38
N SER A 80 21.25 8.13 -35.30
CA SER A 80 21.02 7.91 -36.74
C SER A 80 21.53 6.55 -37.23
N ASP A 81 22.50 5.94 -36.54
CA ASP A 81 23.34 4.91 -37.15
C ASP A 81 23.24 3.51 -36.51
N THR A 82 22.58 3.35 -35.35
CA THR A 82 22.56 2.06 -34.62
C THR A 82 21.17 1.41 -34.57
N ALA A 83 20.74 0.84 -35.71
CA ALA A 83 19.47 0.10 -35.85
C ALA A 83 19.33 -1.14 -34.93
N ASN A 84 20.39 -1.57 -34.25
CA ASN A 84 20.43 -2.81 -33.46
C ASN A 84 20.71 -2.60 -31.96
N TRP A 85 20.73 -1.35 -31.48
CA TRP A 85 20.87 -1.04 -30.06
C TRP A 85 19.76 -0.12 -29.61
N PRO A 86 19.32 -0.22 -28.36
CA PRO A 86 17.98 0.18 -28.08
C PRO A 86 17.87 1.69 -27.89
N GLY A 87 17.15 2.33 -28.82
CA GLY A 87 16.68 3.70 -28.65
C GLY A 87 15.90 3.93 -27.34
N PHE A 88 15.43 2.86 -26.68
CA PHE A 88 14.70 2.91 -25.41
C PHE A 88 15.52 3.36 -24.19
N LEU A 89 16.86 3.18 -24.17
CA LEU A 89 17.67 3.66 -23.03
C LEU A 89 17.68 5.19 -22.96
N TRP A 90 17.25 5.84 -24.04
CA TRP A 90 17.56 7.23 -24.32
C TRP A 90 16.41 7.93 -25.05
N ASN A 91 15.17 7.44 -24.89
CA ASN A 91 13.99 8.16 -25.35
C ASN A 91 14.08 9.61 -24.87
N LYS A 92 13.97 10.52 -25.84
CA LYS A 92 14.27 11.95 -25.70
C LYS A 92 13.70 12.53 -24.40
N GLU A 93 14.54 13.26 -23.66
CA GLU A 93 14.11 14.17 -22.60
C GLU A 93 13.11 15.23 -23.10
N GLU A 94 13.01 15.46 -24.43
CA GLU A 94 12.12 16.45 -25.05
C GLU A 94 10.63 16.18 -24.82
N ASP A 95 10.20 14.92 -24.62
CA ASP A 95 8.81 14.60 -24.24
C ASP A 95 8.65 14.30 -22.73
N GLY A 96 9.72 14.41 -21.93
CA GLY A 96 9.64 14.36 -20.47
C GLY A 96 9.17 13.05 -19.83
N ASP A 97 8.82 12.01 -20.60
CA ASP A 97 8.01 10.90 -20.07
C ASP A 97 8.78 9.74 -19.41
N PHE A 98 10.01 9.38 -19.82
CA PHE A 98 10.76 8.29 -19.15
C PHE A 98 12.03 8.77 -18.45
N THR A 99 12.05 8.74 -17.11
CA THR A 99 13.27 9.02 -16.33
C THR A 99 13.44 7.93 -15.30
N VAL A 100 13.98 6.82 -15.76
CA VAL A 100 14.84 6.00 -14.90
C VAL A 100 15.93 6.91 -14.36
N SER A 101 16.23 6.86 -13.06
CA SER A 101 17.34 7.69 -12.59
C SER A 101 18.64 7.16 -13.21
N ASN A 102 19.43 8.01 -13.87
CA ASN A 102 20.77 7.64 -14.35
C ASN A 102 21.60 6.97 -13.24
N GLY A 103 21.33 7.31 -11.98
CA GLY A 103 21.93 6.68 -10.80
C GLY A 103 21.55 5.20 -10.61
N GLU A 104 20.28 4.82 -10.78
CA GLU A 104 19.83 3.41 -10.72
C GLU A 104 20.50 2.59 -11.83
N ILE A 105 20.46 3.09 -13.07
CA ILE A 105 21.07 2.41 -14.22
C ILE A 105 22.58 2.23 -14.01
N ARG A 106 23.27 3.31 -13.61
CA ARG A 106 24.72 3.27 -13.36
C ARG A 106 25.08 2.30 -12.23
N ARG A 107 24.29 2.25 -11.15
CA ARG A 107 24.51 1.29 -10.06
C ARG A 107 24.30 -0.15 -10.54
N GLY A 108 23.24 -0.41 -11.31
CA GLY A 108 22.97 -1.73 -11.89
C GLY A 108 24.11 -2.21 -12.77
N PHE A 109 24.57 -1.39 -13.71
CA PHE A 109 25.72 -1.75 -14.56
C PHE A 109 27.03 -1.90 -13.78
N ALA A 110 27.27 -1.07 -12.75
CA ALA A 110 28.44 -1.22 -11.90
C ALA A 110 28.42 -2.56 -11.14
N PHE A 111 27.26 -2.98 -10.64
CA PHE A 111 27.07 -4.29 -10.01
C PHE A 111 27.28 -5.43 -11.01
N LEU A 112 26.67 -5.37 -12.20
CA LEU A 112 26.85 -6.37 -13.25
C LEU A 112 28.31 -6.54 -13.66
N LYS A 113 29.07 -5.45 -13.74
CA LYS A 113 30.50 -5.48 -14.02
C LYS A 113 31.26 -6.27 -12.95
N ASP A 114 30.98 -6.00 -11.68
CA ASP A 114 31.64 -6.68 -10.56
C ASP A 114 31.26 -8.16 -10.51
N ALA A 115 29.96 -8.47 -10.52
CA ALA A 115 29.43 -9.83 -10.49
C ALA A 115 29.94 -10.66 -11.69
N GLY A 116 29.92 -10.11 -12.90
CA GLY A 116 30.40 -10.81 -14.09
C GLY A 116 31.92 -11.05 -14.07
N LYS A 117 32.72 -10.15 -13.49
CA LYS A 117 34.15 -10.40 -13.26
C LYS A 117 34.38 -11.54 -12.27
N ARG A 118 33.63 -11.57 -11.15
CA ARG A 118 33.67 -12.68 -10.19
C ARG A 118 33.33 -14.02 -10.85
N ALA A 119 32.30 -14.01 -11.70
CA ALA A 119 31.89 -15.18 -12.48
C ALA A 119 32.99 -15.62 -13.46
N LEU A 120 33.58 -14.72 -14.25
CA LEU A 120 34.65 -15.09 -15.19
C LEU A 120 35.89 -15.64 -14.50
N ILE A 121 36.31 -15.05 -13.37
CA ILE A 121 37.46 -15.54 -12.59
C ILE A 121 37.20 -16.96 -12.07
N SER A 122 35.96 -17.24 -11.67
CA SER A 122 35.57 -18.53 -11.11
C SER A 122 35.23 -19.58 -12.16
N TRP A 123 35.21 -19.22 -13.45
CA TRP A 123 34.79 -20.10 -14.53
C TRP A 123 35.67 -21.36 -14.67
N PRO A 124 35.12 -22.57 -14.85
CA PRO A 124 33.71 -22.93 -15.03
C PRO A 124 32.92 -23.16 -13.71
N ASN A 125 33.55 -22.97 -12.56
CA ASN A 125 32.97 -23.19 -11.23
C ASN A 125 32.12 -22.02 -10.74
N THR A 126 31.61 -21.19 -11.66
CA THR A 126 30.72 -20.08 -11.30
C THR A 126 29.48 -20.64 -10.63
N THR A 127 29.13 -20.09 -9.47
CA THR A 127 27.93 -20.54 -8.75
C THR A 127 26.67 -20.08 -9.47
N HIS A 128 25.62 -20.92 -9.47
CA HIS A 128 24.30 -20.54 -9.96
C HIS A 128 23.77 -19.26 -9.29
N ALA A 129 24.07 -19.08 -7.99
CA ALA A 129 23.72 -17.88 -7.24
C ALA A 129 24.32 -16.59 -7.85
N THR A 130 25.60 -16.59 -8.22
CA THR A 130 26.23 -15.42 -8.88
C THR A 130 25.54 -15.08 -10.20
N LEU A 131 25.17 -16.09 -10.99
CA LEU A 131 24.51 -15.86 -12.28
C LEU A 131 23.08 -15.36 -12.07
N LEU A 132 22.35 -15.88 -11.07
CA LEU A 132 21.02 -15.40 -10.71
C LEU A 132 21.05 -13.94 -10.23
N GLU A 133 22.05 -13.52 -9.43
CA GLU A 133 22.25 -12.12 -9.07
C GLU A 133 22.38 -11.22 -10.32
N MET A 134 23.07 -11.70 -11.36
CA MET A 134 23.19 -10.96 -12.62
C MET A 134 21.86 -10.90 -13.36
N ALA A 135 21.11 -12.00 -13.43
CA ALA A 135 19.79 -12.04 -14.06
C ALA A 135 18.80 -11.08 -13.39
N GLU A 136 18.80 -11.01 -12.06
CA GLU A 136 17.99 -10.09 -11.25
C GLU A 136 18.25 -8.63 -11.60
N VAL A 137 19.53 -8.23 -11.67
CA VAL A 137 19.88 -6.84 -12.03
C VAL A 137 19.54 -6.54 -13.48
N LEU A 138 19.72 -7.49 -14.40
CA LEU A 138 19.34 -7.32 -15.81
C LEU A 138 17.82 -7.15 -15.95
N SER A 139 17.03 -8.01 -15.30
CA SER A 139 15.56 -7.93 -15.23
C SER A 139 15.12 -6.58 -14.65
N SER A 140 15.73 -6.15 -13.54
CA SER A 140 15.42 -4.85 -12.92
C SER A 140 15.72 -3.65 -13.82
N LEU A 141 16.86 -3.69 -14.54
CA LEU A 141 17.22 -2.68 -15.53
C LEU A 141 16.23 -2.67 -16.71
N GLN A 142 15.68 -3.82 -17.10
CA GLN A 142 14.63 -3.91 -18.11
C GLN A 142 13.30 -3.36 -17.61
N MET A 143 12.91 -3.65 -16.37
CA MET A 143 11.66 -3.15 -15.78
C MET A 143 11.63 -1.64 -15.61
N ASN A 144 12.78 -1.00 -15.39
CA ASN A 144 12.89 0.45 -15.43
C ASN A 144 12.37 1.06 -16.75
N LEU A 145 12.40 0.29 -17.84
CA LEU A 145 12.01 0.72 -19.17
C LEU A 145 10.55 0.34 -19.50
N ARG A 146 9.93 -0.52 -18.69
CA ARG A 146 8.53 -0.90 -18.83
C ARG A 146 7.65 0.27 -18.37
N ASN A 147 6.59 0.56 -19.14
CA ASN A 147 5.58 1.51 -18.67
C ASN A 147 4.84 0.89 -17.48
N PRO A 148 4.84 1.51 -16.28
CA PRO A 148 4.11 0.99 -15.13
C PRO A 148 2.60 0.97 -15.35
N ASN A 149 2.08 1.78 -16.28
CA ASN A 149 0.66 1.82 -16.59
C ASN A 149 0.41 1.02 -17.86
N LYS A 150 -0.56 0.09 -17.81
CA LYS A 150 -1.15 -0.46 -19.03
C LYS A 150 -1.78 0.70 -19.80
N PRO A 151 -1.37 0.97 -21.06
CA PRO A 151 -1.79 2.17 -21.79
C PRO A 151 -3.30 2.21 -22.07
N ALA A 152 -3.95 1.04 -22.09
CA ALA A 152 -5.39 0.93 -22.26
C ALA A 152 -5.99 -0.10 -21.30
N TYR A 153 -7.11 0.25 -20.68
CA TYR A 153 -8.02 -0.70 -20.04
C TYR A 153 -9.18 -0.97 -21.00
N SER A 154 -9.53 -2.23 -21.19
CA SER A 154 -10.62 -2.60 -22.10
C SER A 154 -11.90 -2.95 -21.36
N LEU A 155 -12.97 -2.19 -21.60
CA LEU A 155 -14.23 -2.37 -20.89
C LEU A 155 -14.94 -3.69 -21.22
N LEU A 156 -14.86 -4.24 -22.44
CA LEU A 156 -15.68 -5.42 -22.79
C LEU A 156 -15.01 -6.77 -22.52
N PRO A 157 -13.76 -7.04 -22.94
CA PRO A 157 -13.12 -8.31 -22.65
C PRO A 157 -12.67 -8.38 -21.19
N GLU A 158 -11.93 -7.37 -20.71
CA GLU A 158 -11.33 -7.43 -19.38
C GLU A 158 -12.36 -7.22 -18.29
N THR A 159 -13.33 -6.30 -18.45
CA THR A 159 -14.33 -6.12 -17.39
C THR A 159 -15.33 -7.27 -17.35
N ALA A 160 -15.75 -7.86 -18.49
CA ALA A 160 -16.62 -9.02 -18.45
C ALA A 160 -15.89 -10.26 -17.92
N LEU A 161 -14.65 -10.52 -18.37
CA LEU A 161 -13.85 -11.63 -17.85
C LEU A 161 -13.49 -11.41 -16.38
N ARG A 162 -13.19 -10.18 -15.95
CA ARG A 162 -12.82 -9.88 -14.56
C ARG A 162 -14.03 -9.77 -13.65
N ILE A 163 -15.22 -9.38 -14.14
CA ILE A 163 -16.48 -9.53 -13.38
C ILE A 163 -16.82 -11.02 -13.25
N LEU A 164 -16.64 -11.80 -14.32
CA LEU A 164 -16.83 -13.24 -14.27
C LEU A 164 -15.83 -13.86 -13.29
N ASP A 165 -14.55 -13.49 -13.37
CA ASP A 165 -13.48 -13.90 -12.46
C ASP A 165 -13.78 -13.46 -11.02
N GLU A 166 -14.19 -12.21 -10.79
CA GLU A 166 -14.66 -11.74 -9.48
C GLU A 166 -15.85 -12.55 -8.94
N ALA A 167 -16.74 -12.99 -9.83
CA ALA A 167 -17.87 -13.84 -9.49
C ALA A 167 -17.48 -15.33 -9.30
N THR A 168 -16.43 -15.83 -9.97
CA THR A 168 -16.09 -17.26 -10.02
C THR A 168 -14.85 -17.63 -9.21
N SER A 169 -13.85 -16.76 -9.13
CA SER A 169 -12.48 -17.06 -8.72
C SER A 169 -11.77 -15.81 -8.20
N THR A 170 -11.45 -15.79 -6.91
CA THR A 170 -10.22 -15.11 -6.52
C THR A 170 -9.08 -15.99 -7.01
N ASN A 171 -8.26 -15.51 -7.95
CA ASN A 171 -7.13 -16.30 -8.45
C ASN A 171 -6.09 -16.60 -7.36
N VAL A 172 -6.18 -15.95 -6.20
CA VAL A 172 -5.34 -16.20 -5.02
C VAL A 172 -5.72 -17.53 -4.36
N GLY A 173 -4.79 -18.49 -4.37
CA GLY A 173 -4.95 -19.78 -3.69
C GLY A 173 -5.62 -20.89 -4.53
N THR A 174 -5.57 -20.83 -5.86
CA THR A 174 -6.01 -21.96 -6.69
C THR A 174 -5.12 -23.18 -6.40
N VAL A 175 -5.74 -24.36 -6.23
CA VAL A 175 -5.12 -25.61 -5.74
C VAL A 175 -3.90 -25.97 -6.58
N ASN A 176 -2.74 -25.47 -6.18
CA ASN A 176 -1.45 -25.87 -6.72
C ASN A 176 -0.76 -26.66 -5.60
N ASP A 177 -0.69 -27.97 -5.76
CA ASP A 177 -0.05 -28.86 -4.77
C ASP A 177 1.49 -28.81 -4.85
N GLY A 178 2.04 -28.02 -5.77
CA GLY A 178 3.48 -27.86 -5.95
C GLY A 178 4.15 -27.22 -4.74
N GLU A 179 5.09 -27.94 -4.14
CA GLU A 179 5.90 -27.45 -3.02
C GLU A 179 6.73 -26.23 -3.45
N ALA A 180 6.93 -25.31 -2.51
CA ALA A 180 7.82 -24.17 -2.74
C ALA A 180 9.26 -24.66 -2.95
N LYS A 181 9.96 -24.04 -3.90
CA LYS A 181 11.28 -24.52 -4.37
C LYS A 181 12.41 -24.30 -3.36
N ASN A 182 12.22 -23.39 -2.41
CA ASN A 182 13.25 -22.94 -1.45
C ASN A 182 13.01 -23.43 -0.02
N LEU A 183 12.29 -24.55 0.14
CA LEU A 183 12.17 -25.20 1.44
C LEU A 183 13.46 -25.99 1.74
N PRO A 184 14.02 -25.88 2.95
CA PRO A 184 15.18 -26.68 3.33
C PRO A 184 14.82 -28.16 3.37
N SER A 185 15.80 -29.02 3.12
CA SER A 185 15.65 -30.48 3.32
C SER A 185 15.33 -30.76 4.79
N THR A 186 14.16 -31.35 5.06
CA THR A 186 13.66 -31.55 6.42
C THR A 186 12.95 -32.90 6.57
N SER A 187 12.95 -33.43 7.80
CA SER A 187 12.16 -34.61 8.16
C SER A 187 10.75 -34.26 8.65
N GLU A 188 10.43 -32.96 8.78
CA GLU A 188 9.11 -32.49 9.16
C GLU A 188 8.08 -32.93 8.10
N ARG A 189 7.08 -33.69 8.53
CA ARG A 189 6.02 -34.18 7.65
C ARG A 189 5.08 -33.05 7.24
N ASN A 190 4.84 -32.10 8.14
CA ASN A 190 3.99 -30.96 7.87
C ASN A 190 4.82 -29.78 7.36
N LEU A 191 5.07 -29.75 6.05
CA LEU A 191 5.83 -28.69 5.42
C LEU A 191 5.25 -27.29 5.63
N SER A 192 3.97 -27.13 6.02
CA SER A 192 3.42 -25.80 6.35
C SER A 192 4.09 -25.15 7.59
N LYS A 193 4.79 -25.93 8.41
CA LYS A 193 5.53 -25.46 9.59
C LYS A 193 6.99 -25.11 9.29
N VAL A 194 7.43 -25.38 8.08
CA VAL A 194 8.82 -25.18 7.65
C VAL A 194 8.90 -23.78 7.05
N ASP A 195 9.75 -22.96 7.64
CA ASP A 195 10.15 -21.67 7.10
C ASP A 195 11.03 -21.88 5.85
N PRO A 196 10.96 -21.00 4.84
CA PRO A 196 11.95 -20.99 3.77
C PRO A 196 13.33 -20.63 4.31
N GLU A 197 14.37 -20.94 3.54
CA GLU A 197 15.70 -20.41 3.82
C GLU A 197 15.71 -18.87 3.74
N ASP A 198 16.55 -18.22 4.56
CA ASP A 198 16.74 -16.77 4.51
C ASP A 198 17.16 -16.35 3.08
N SER A 199 16.49 -15.33 2.54
CA SER A 199 16.67 -14.87 1.16
C SER A 199 16.77 -13.34 1.08
N SER A 200 16.93 -12.81 -0.12
CA SER A 200 16.86 -11.37 -0.38
C SER A 200 15.44 -10.79 -0.18
N PHE A 201 14.39 -11.62 -0.19
CA PHE A 201 12.98 -11.24 -0.02
C PHE A 201 12.56 -11.23 1.44
N TRP A 202 13.03 -12.21 2.22
CA TRP A 202 12.55 -12.48 3.55
C TRP A 202 13.63 -13.11 4.43
N SER A 203 13.56 -12.82 5.74
CA SER A 203 14.37 -13.49 6.75
C SER A 203 13.53 -13.80 7.97
N ALA A 204 13.81 -14.92 8.64
CA ALA A 204 13.04 -15.32 9.81
C ALA A 204 13.05 -14.22 10.90
N PRO A 205 11.89 -13.71 11.33
CA PRO A 205 11.85 -12.58 12.26
C PRO A 205 12.35 -13.03 13.64
N LYS A 206 13.43 -12.39 14.09
CA LYS A 206 14.04 -12.62 15.40
C LYS A 206 13.30 -11.85 16.48
N ASN A 207 12.97 -12.52 17.59
CA ASN A 207 12.37 -11.93 18.79
C ASN A 207 11.10 -11.09 18.52
N LEU A 208 10.24 -11.52 17.60
CA LEU A 208 9.03 -10.79 17.21
C LEU A 208 8.18 -10.38 18.43
N GLU A 209 8.01 -11.26 19.41
CA GLU A 209 7.20 -11.01 20.62
C GLU A 209 7.63 -9.75 21.41
N ASN A 210 8.90 -9.38 21.35
CA ASN A 210 9.46 -8.24 22.09
C ASN A 210 9.55 -6.96 21.24
N LYS A 211 9.15 -7.00 19.96
CA LYS A 211 9.23 -5.83 19.08
C LYS A 211 8.12 -4.84 19.39
N ASN A 212 8.50 -3.57 19.58
CA ASN A 212 7.55 -2.46 19.65
C ASN A 212 7.27 -1.91 18.26
N LEU A 213 6.06 -2.13 17.75
CA LEU A 213 5.71 -1.74 16.38
C LEU A 213 5.31 -0.27 16.25
N THR A 214 5.21 0.47 17.36
CA THR A 214 4.95 1.92 17.38
C THR A 214 5.97 2.69 16.55
N TRP A 215 7.23 2.24 16.59
CA TRP A 215 8.33 2.79 15.81
C TRP A 215 8.73 1.88 14.66
N GLY A 216 8.59 0.55 14.79
CA GLY A 216 8.93 -0.38 13.73
C GLY A 216 10.42 -0.33 13.38
N PHE A 217 10.87 -1.24 12.51
CA PHE A 217 12.28 -1.31 12.07
C PHE A 217 13.28 -1.37 13.25
N ASP A 218 12.86 -1.98 14.37
CA ASP A 218 13.64 -2.09 15.61
C ASP A 218 14.13 -0.75 16.20
N ARG A 219 13.49 0.37 15.83
CA ARG A 219 13.80 1.71 16.34
C ARG A 219 13.30 1.90 17.76
N THR A 220 14.05 2.69 18.54
CA THR A 220 13.66 3.12 19.89
C THR A 220 12.92 4.47 19.91
N GLY A 221 12.85 5.15 18.76
CA GLY A 221 12.25 6.47 18.62
C GLY A 221 11.91 6.83 17.17
N PRO A 222 11.36 8.04 16.94
CA PRO A 222 11.02 8.50 15.61
C PRO A 222 12.28 8.73 14.78
N LEU A 223 12.16 8.66 13.45
CA LEU A 223 13.29 9.01 12.57
C LEU A 223 13.62 10.49 12.72
N LEU A 224 12.60 11.36 12.66
CA LEU A 224 12.78 12.80 12.86
C LEU A 224 12.34 13.19 14.26
N SER A 225 13.15 14.03 14.92
CA SER A 225 12.86 14.50 16.27
C SER A 225 11.65 15.46 16.34
N GLY A 226 11.17 15.93 15.19
CA GLY A 226 10.20 17.03 15.06
C GLY A 226 10.80 18.41 15.32
N LYS A 227 12.06 18.49 15.77
CA LYS A 227 12.87 19.72 15.85
C LYS A 227 13.79 19.88 14.65
N ASP A 228 14.06 18.79 13.94
CA ASP A 228 14.91 18.79 12.73
C ASP A 228 14.30 19.74 11.70
N ILE A 229 15.10 20.72 11.26
CA ILE A 229 14.76 21.59 10.13
C ILE A 229 15.45 21.00 8.90
N CYS A 230 14.65 20.54 7.95
CA CYS A 230 15.14 19.92 6.73
C CYS A 230 15.27 20.94 5.60
N GLU A 231 16.16 20.68 4.65
CA GLU A 231 16.35 21.50 3.46
C GLU A 231 15.76 20.80 2.24
N TYR A 232 15.15 21.57 1.34
CA TYR A 232 14.59 21.05 0.10
C TYR A 232 15.72 20.65 -0.86
N ASP A 233 15.66 19.44 -1.40
CA ASP A 233 16.66 18.91 -2.33
C ASP A 233 16.15 18.93 -3.78
N GLY A 234 14.86 18.67 -3.99
CA GLY A 234 14.24 18.71 -5.31
C GLY A 234 12.91 17.97 -5.39
N ALA A 235 12.16 18.17 -6.47
CA ALA A 235 10.84 17.56 -6.61
C ALA A 235 10.93 16.03 -6.80
N LYS A 236 9.85 15.34 -6.44
CA LYS A 236 9.68 13.94 -6.84
C LYS A 236 9.25 13.91 -8.31
N SER A 237 10.15 13.48 -9.19
CA SER A 237 9.94 13.39 -10.64
C SER A 237 9.43 12.02 -11.12
N SER A 238 9.14 11.10 -10.19
CA SER A 238 8.68 9.75 -10.55
C SER A 238 7.19 9.74 -10.91
N TYR A 239 6.75 8.62 -11.51
CA TYR A 239 5.34 8.32 -11.68
C TYR A 239 4.59 8.21 -10.35
N GLY A 240 3.28 8.45 -10.41
CA GLY A 240 2.34 8.36 -9.29
C GLY A 240 1.46 9.60 -9.16
N THR A 241 0.32 9.41 -8.51
CA THR A 241 -0.76 10.40 -8.42
C THR A 241 -0.52 11.46 -7.33
N HIS A 242 0.29 11.13 -6.32
CA HIS A 242 0.38 11.91 -5.09
C HIS A 242 1.61 12.82 -5.01
N PRO A 243 1.47 14.13 -4.77
CA PRO A 243 2.62 15.05 -4.73
C PRO A 243 3.66 14.65 -3.68
N GLY A 244 4.90 15.09 -3.90
CA GLY A 244 6.03 14.78 -3.01
C GLY A 244 7.32 15.44 -3.44
N PHE A 245 8.33 15.40 -2.57
CA PHE A 245 9.65 15.96 -2.83
C PHE A 245 10.75 15.21 -2.10
N LYS A 246 12.00 15.55 -2.40
CA LYS A 246 13.21 15.08 -1.72
C LYS A 246 13.72 16.20 -0.81
N MET A 247 14.25 15.81 0.34
CA MET A 247 14.81 16.72 1.31
C MET A 247 16.06 16.14 1.98
N LYS A 248 16.85 17.00 2.63
CA LYS A 248 17.97 16.63 3.47
C LYS A 248 17.72 17.07 4.91
N CYS A 249 17.88 16.16 5.87
CA CYS A 249 17.75 16.47 7.29
C CYS A 249 19.06 16.08 8.00
N GLY A 250 20.01 17.01 8.01
CA GLY A 250 21.43 16.68 8.25
C GLY A 250 21.98 15.85 7.09
N ASP A 251 22.68 14.75 7.40
CA ASP A 251 23.26 13.85 6.39
C ASP A 251 22.24 12.90 5.74
N ARG A 252 20.99 12.93 6.20
CA ARG A 252 19.94 12.01 5.75
C ARG A 252 19.22 12.57 4.54
N ALA A 253 19.29 11.86 3.42
CA ALA A 253 18.47 12.13 2.25
C ALA A 253 17.14 11.38 2.37
N LEU A 254 16.03 12.14 2.38
CA LEU A 254 14.69 11.63 2.61
C LEU A 254 13.75 12.00 1.46
N ARG A 255 12.71 11.19 1.25
CA ARG A 255 11.61 11.44 0.30
C ARG A 255 10.32 11.67 1.08
N VAL A 256 9.52 12.62 0.65
CA VAL A 256 8.25 13.03 1.27
C VAL A 256 7.09 12.68 0.34
N LYS A 257 6.03 12.09 0.88
CA LYS A 257 4.76 11.77 0.17
C LYS A 257 3.57 12.30 0.99
N PHE A 258 2.58 12.88 0.31
CA PHE A 258 1.40 13.52 0.93
C PHE A 258 0.10 12.69 0.83
N ALA A 259 0.22 11.37 0.71
CA ALA A 259 -0.91 10.46 0.58
C ALA A 259 -0.55 9.08 1.13
N GLU A 260 -1.58 8.28 1.43
CA GLU A 260 -1.44 6.95 2.09
C GLU A 260 -0.52 7.05 3.31
N ILE A 261 -0.68 8.16 4.04
CA ILE A 261 0.22 8.57 5.11
C ILE A 261 0.16 7.57 6.26
N ARG A 262 -1.02 7.01 6.54
CA ARG A 262 -1.27 6.11 7.66
C ARG A 262 -1.21 4.65 7.21
N SER A 263 -1.93 4.30 6.15
CA SER A 263 -2.01 2.90 5.67
C SER A 263 -0.64 2.32 5.32
N GLN A 264 0.18 3.07 4.60
CA GLN A 264 1.50 2.63 4.19
C GLN A 264 2.46 2.50 5.38
N SER A 265 2.41 3.44 6.32
CA SER A 265 3.19 3.35 7.56
C SER A 265 2.75 2.16 8.43
N PHE A 266 1.48 1.79 8.41
CA PHE A 266 1.01 0.57 9.07
C PHE A 266 1.56 -0.69 8.38
N SER A 267 1.36 -0.83 7.07
CA SER A 267 1.76 -2.03 6.34
C SER A 267 3.28 -2.26 6.37
N THR A 268 4.09 -1.20 6.31
CA THR A 268 5.55 -1.35 6.38
C THR A 268 6.03 -1.87 7.73
N ARG A 269 5.41 -1.44 8.84
CA ARG A 269 5.71 -1.95 10.18
C ARG A 269 5.38 -3.43 10.29
N ILE A 270 4.22 -3.82 9.80
CA ILE A 270 3.76 -5.21 9.84
C ILE A 270 4.68 -6.08 8.99
N LEU A 271 4.90 -5.74 7.72
CA LEU A 271 5.73 -6.54 6.82
C LEU A 271 7.18 -6.65 7.32
N SER A 272 7.76 -5.56 7.84
CA SER A 272 9.08 -5.58 8.48
C SER A 272 9.11 -6.48 9.71
N ALA A 273 8.08 -6.42 10.56
CA ALA A 273 7.97 -7.27 11.75
C ALA A 273 7.85 -8.76 11.39
N LEU A 274 7.18 -9.07 10.28
CA LEU A 274 7.02 -10.42 9.75
C LEU A 274 8.27 -10.93 9.00
N GLY A 275 9.32 -10.12 8.87
CA GLY A 275 10.61 -10.53 8.30
C GLY A 275 10.83 -10.18 6.83
N TYR A 276 9.86 -9.54 6.18
CA TYR A 276 10.00 -9.13 4.78
C TYR A 276 10.99 -7.97 4.63
N SER A 277 11.78 -8.04 3.56
CA SER A 277 12.54 -6.92 3.03
C SER A 277 11.56 -5.84 2.56
N ILE A 278 11.42 -4.76 3.32
CA ILE A 278 10.60 -3.61 2.95
C ILE A 278 11.41 -2.34 3.14
N ASP A 279 11.21 -1.40 2.23
CA ASP A 279 11.82 -0.09 2.33
C ASP A 279 11.44 0.59 3.65
N GLU A 280 12.40 1.29 4.26
CA GLU A 280 12.16 1.99 5.52
C GLU A 280 11.30 3.24 5.26
N ILE A 281 10.00 3.01 5.29
CA ILE A 281 8.98 4.05 5.27
C ILE A 281 8.67 4.42 6.71
N VAL A 282 8.91 5.68 7.01
CA VAL A 282 8.89 6.25 8.34
C VAL A 282 7.60 7.02 8.59
N ASP A 283 7.14 6.80 9.82
CA ASP A 283 6.21 7.55 10.66
C ASP A 283 5.41 8.66 9.95
N PRO A 284 4.06 8.64 10.04
CA PRO A 284 3.31 9.86 9.87
C PRO A 284 3.88 10.86 10.87
N LEU A 285 4.43 11.95 10.34
CA LEU A 285 4.78 13.09 11.16
C LEU A 285 3.47 13.77 11.57
N ASN A 286 2.82 13.18 12.57
CA ASN A 286 1.84 13.65 13.55
C ASN A 286 1.04 12.43 14.05
N TYR A 287 0.69 12.40 15.34
CA TYR A 287 -0.11 11.35 16.05
C TYR A 287 0.64 10.20 16.72
N ILE A 288 1.52 10.47 17.69
CA ILE A 288 1.61 9.53 18.81
C ILE A 288 0.95 10.18 20.02
N ILE A 289 -0.27 9.73 20.30
CA ILE A 289 -1.02 9.97 21.53
C ILE A 289 -0.33 9.13 22.60
N GLN A 290 0.62 9.71 23.33
CA GLN A 290 1.15 9.05 24.53
C GLN A 290 0.34 9.53 25.74
N SER A 291 -0.48 8.61 26.26
CA SER A 291 -1.20 8.61 27.54
C SER A 291 -2.72 8.86 27.49
N LYS A 292 -3.45 7.91 28.11
CA LYS A 292 -4.90 7.98 28.40
C LYS A 292 -5.25 9.09 29.40
N ASP A 293 -4.26 9.57 30.16
CA ASP A 293 -4.49 10.52 31.25
C ASP A 293 -4.48 11.99 30.79
N SER A 294 -4.26 12.27 29.50
CA SER A 294 -4.23 13.64 28.99
C SER A 294 -4.90 13.79 27.61
N LEU A 295 -6.18 13.45 27.51
CA LEU A 295 -7.03 13.96 26.42
C LEU A 295 -7.04 15.50 26.37
N ALA A 296 -6.73 16.18 27.49
CA ALA A 296 -6.53 17.62 27.54
C ALA A 296 -5.22 18.09 26.86
N ASP A 297 -4.21 17.23 26.71
CA ASP A 297 -2.93 17.58 26.05
C ASP A 297 -2.96 17.33 24.53
N LEU A 298 -4.07 16.79 24.01
CA LEU A 298 -4.36 16.72 22.57
C LEU A 298 -4.43 18.11 21.92
N SER A 299 -4.81 19.15 22.68
CA SER A 299 -4.81 20.53 22.20
C SER A 299 -3.43 21.18 22.20
N SER A 300 -2.44 20.62 22.91
CA SER A 300 -1.10 21.23 23.02
C SER A 300 -0.16 20.90 21.87
N SER A 301 -0.60 20.15 20.84
CA SER A 301 -0.13 20.19 19.44
C SER A 301 1.39 20.38 19.23
N LYS A 302 2.25 19.90 20.13
CA LYS A 302 3.71 19.82 19.94
C LYS A 302 4.08 18.66 19.01
N SER A 303 3.09 18.18 18.27
CA SER A 303 3.12 16.98 17.47
C SER A 303 4.13 17.15 16.34
N ARG A 304 4.78 16.02 16.05
CA ARG A 304 5.93 15.86 15.18
C ARG A 304 5.55 16.31 13.78
N VAL A 305 5.83 17.55 13.45
CA VAL A 305 5.59 18.11 12.13
C VAL A 305 6.87 18.07 11.31
N LEU A 306 6.74 17.90 10.00
CA LEU A 306 7.86 18.13 9.10
C LEU A 306 8.14 19.64 9.05
N ARG A 307 9.32 20.04 9.52
CA ARG A 307 9.82 21.42 9.41
C ARG A 307 10.81 21.49 8.26
N MET A 308 10.56 22.42 7.36
CA MET A 308 11.40 22.68 6.20
C MET A 308 11.93 24.10 6.30
N LYS A 309 13.21 24.33 6.03
CA LYS A 309 13.69 25.68 5.71
C LYS A 309 12.91 26.20 4.50
N TYR A 310 12.50 27.46 4.54
CA TYR A 310 11.74 28.02 3.43
C TYR A 310 12.57 27.99 2.15
N ASP A 311 12.00 27.38 1.12
CA ASP A 311 12.48 27.38 -0.24
C ASP A 311 11.24 27.40 -1.13
N HIS A 312 11.10 28.44 -1.94
CA HIS A 312 9.93 28.62 -2.79
C HIS A 312 9.74 27.47 -3.80
N ARG A 313 10.80 26.71 -4.10
CA ARG A 313 10.75 25.53 -4.97
C ARG A 313 9.88 24.44 -4.37
N ILE A 314 9.75 24.38 -3.04
CA ILE A 314 8.78 23.48 -2.38
C ILE A 314 7.37 23.74 -2.90
N LEU A 315 7.02 24.99 -3.17
CA LEU A 315 5.69 25.40 -3.62
C LEU A 315 5.57 25.36 -5.14
N SER A 316 6.60 25.78 -5.86
CA SER A 316 6.58 25.84 -7.33
C SER A 316 6.78 24.48 -8.00
N GLU A 317 7.52 23.57 -7.37
CA GLU A 317 7.92 22.30 -7.97
C GLU A 317 7.16 21.08 -7.42
N LEU A 318 6.29 21.24 -6.42
CA LEU A 318 5.57 20.14 -5.76
C LEU A 318 4.83 19.20 -6.74
N HIS A 319 4.42 19.77 -7.88
CA HIS A 319 3.65 19.13 -8.93
C HIS A 319 4.47 18.82 -10.19
N LYS A 320 5.80 18.76 -10.12
CA LYS A 320 6.66 18.35 -11.26
C LYS A 320 6.61 16.83 -11.54
N ARG A 321 5.54 16.16 -11.11
CA ARG A 321 5.30 14.76 -11.43
C ARG A 321 4.86 14.62 -12.89
N LYS A 322 5.17 13.46 -13.45
CA LYS A 322 4.75 13.09 -14.79
C LYS A 322 3.27 12.76 -14.79
N GLN A 323 2.59 13.11 -15.87
CA GLN A 323 1.19 12.80 -15.99
C GLN A 323 1.00 11.29 -16.15
N VAL A 324 0.07 10.73 -15.39
CA VAL A 324 -0.36 9.35 -15.57
C VAL A 324 -1.70 9.38 -16.28
N LYS A 325 -1.68 9.00 -17.56
CA LYS A 325 -2.85 8.86 -18.40
C LYS A 325 -3.03 7.39 -18.76
N PHE A 326 -4.26 6.94 -18.75
CA PHE A 326 -4.62 5.68 -19.39
C PHE A 326 -5.89 5.88 -20.20
N ASP A 327 -5.98 5.11 -21.28
CA ASP A 327 -7.15 5.14 -22.14
C ASP A 327 -8.14 4.06 -21.69
N VAL A 328 -9.37 4.47 -21.42
CA VAL A 328 -10.49 3.55 -21.28
C VAL A 328 -10.99 3.27 -22.69
N THR A 329 -10.81 2.05 -23.16
CA THR A 329 -11.19 1.63 -24.51
C THR A 329 -12.34 0.63 -24.46
N LEU A 330 -13.23 0.64 -25.45
CA LEU A 330 -14.29 -0.37 -25.53
C LEU A 330 -13.71 -1.75 -25.89
N PHE A 331 -12.77 -1.75 -26.83
CA PHE A 331 -11.97 -2.89 -27.25
C PHE A 331 -10.49 -2.45 -27.31
N PRO A 332 -9.53 -3.33 -26.98
CA PRO A 332 -8.12 -2.97 -26.96
C PRO A 332 -7.70 -2.39 -28.33
N GLY A 333 -7.25 -1.14 -28.34
CA GLY A 333 -6.71 -0.46 -29.53
C GLY A 333 -7.74 0.00 -30.59
N PHE A 334 -9.05 -0.12 -30.35
CA PHE A 334 -10.05 0.23 -31.38
C PHE A 334 -10.82 1.52 -31.10
N LEU A 335 -11.39 1.68 -29.91
CA LEU A 335 -12.26 2.81 -29.58
C LEU A 335 -11.93 3.35 -28.19
N ASN A 336 -11.14 4.44 -28.14
CA ASN A 336 -10.93 5.20 -26.91
C ASN A 336 -12.22 5.93 -26.55
N ILE A 337 -12.81 5.55 -25.41
CA ILE A 337 -14.01 6.17 -24.86
C ILE A 337 -13.61 7.41 -24.05
N LYS A 338 -12.57 7.26 -23.23
CA LYS A 338 -12.11 8.31 -22.31
C LYS A 338 -10.66 8.09 -21.95
N THR A 339 -9.82 9.10 -22.16
CA THR A 339 -8.52 9.19 -21.48
C THR A 339 -8.74 9.67 -20.05
N VAL A 340 -8.40 8.85 -19.08
CA VAL A 340 -8.42 9.23 -17.66
C VAL A 340 -7.04 9.74 -17.30
N ASN A 341 -6.98 11.00 -16.87
CA ASN A 341 -5.78 11.59 -16.31
C ASN A 341 -5.81 11.45 -14.78
N LEU A 342 -5.17 10.39 -14.25
CA LEU A 342 -5.08 10.16 -12.80
C LEU A 342 -4.35 11.29 -12.08
N THR A 343 -3.56 12.04 -12.83
CA THR A 343 -2.81 13.19 -12.33
C THR A 343 -3.57 14.51 -12.36
N ASP A 344 -4.86 14.55 -12.71
CA ASP A 344 -5.68 15.78 -12.53
C ASP A 344 -5.82 16.20 -11.05
N LEU A 345 -5.50 15.30 -10.11
CA LEU A 345 -5.24 15.62 -8.71
C LEU A 345 -4.04 16.56 -8.50
N HIS A 346 -3.24 16.85 -9.53
CA HIS A 346 -2.16 17.83 -9.49
C HIS A 346 -2.64 19.27 -9.38
N ASN A 347 -3.95 19.53 -9.50
CA ASN A 347 -4.53 20.85 -9.25
C ASN A 347 -4.71 21.21 -7.77
N ILE A 348 -4.18 20.40 -6.84
CA ILE A 348 -4.20 20.72 -5.41
C ILE A 348 -3.21 21.86 -5.17
N ASP A 349 -3.70 22.96 -4.62
CA ASP A 349 -2.88 24.09 -4.18
C ASP A 349 -1.77 23.62 -3.21
N PRO A 350 -0.46 23.84 -3.51
CA PRO A 350 0.64 23.43 -2.64
C PRO A 350 0.56 24.06 -1.24
N PHE A 351 -0.07 25.23 -1.10
CA PHE A 351 -0.26 25.88 0.19
C PHE A 351 -1.19 25.08 1.12
N LEU A 352 -2.10 24.24 0.58
CA LEU A 352 -2.92 23.32 1.40
C LEU A 352 -2.07 22.26 2.11
N ARG A 353 -0.82 22.08 1.68
CA ARG A 353 0.15 21.17 2.31
C ARG A 353 1.07 21.88 3.31
N VAL A 354 0.90 23.19 3.50
CA VAL A 354 1.56 23.96 4.53
C VAL A 354 0.56 24.24 5.66
N GLN A 355 0.94 23.92 6.89
CA GLN A 355 0.16 24.30 8.07
C GLN A 355 0.52 25.72 8.51
N ARG A 356 1.84 26.02 8.60
CA ARG A 356 2.35 27.30 9.10
C ARG A 356 3.62 27.72 8.36
N GLY A 357 3.82 29.01 8.13
CA GLY A 357 5.11 29.60 7.74
C GLY A 357 5.60 30.49 8.88
N TYR A 358 6.73 30.14 9.51
CA TYR A 358 7.31 30.97 10.57
C TYR A 358 8.18 32.08 9.97
N LEU A 359 8.09 33.25 10.59
CA LEU A 359 8.80 34.45 10.16
C LEU A 359 10.16 34.56 10.85
N LYS A 360 11.11 35.23 10.19
CA LYS A 360 12.40 35.63 10.77
C LYS A 360 12.19 36.77 11.76
N GLU A 361 12.92 36.74 12.86
CA GLU A 361 12.90 37.83 13.85
C GLU A 361 14.02 38.85 13.57
N PRO A 362 13.79 40.15 13.84
CA PRO A 362 12.56 40.73 14.37
C PRO A 362 11.47 40.92 13.29
N VAL A 363 10.21 40.61 13.61
CA VAL A 363 9.07 40.88 12.71
C VAL A 363 8.63 42.34 12.77
N SER A 364 8.33 42.96 11.63
CA SER A 364 7.87 44.36 11.55
C SER A 364 6.54 44.57 12.29
N LYS A 365 6.31 45.74 12.89
CA LYS A 365 5.06 46.05 13.61
C LYS A 365 3.80 45.83 12.76
N GLU A 366 3.89 46.14 11.47
CA GLU A 366 2.79 45.91 10.53
C GLU A 366 2.47 44.42 10.39
N LEU A 367 3.50 43.58 10.25
CA LEU A 367 3.32 42.14 10.11
C LEU A 367 2.91 41.49 11.44
N GLN A 368 3.37 42.00 12.58
CA GLN A 368 2.90 41.58 13.91
C GLN A 368 1.39 41.77 14.09
N ALA A 369 0.81 42.84 13.53
CA ALA A 369 -0.64 43.06 13.59
C ALA A 369 -1.46 42.04 12.77
N LYS A 370 -0.84 41.36 11.81
CA LYS A 370 -1.47 40.44 10.86
C LYS A 370 -1.13 38.96 11.12
N ALA A 371 0.05 38.70 11.67
CA ALA A 371 0.56 37.37 11.97
C ALA A 371 0.01 36.84 13.30
N VAL A 372 0.16 35.53 13.52
CA VAL A 372 -0.22 34.87 14.77
C VAL A 372 1.04 34.57 15.57
N ARG A 373 1.01 34.84 16.87
CA ARG A 373 2.06 34.44 17.78
C ARG A 373 1.77 33.01 18.27
N ASP A 374 2.78 32.15 18.32
CA ASP A 374 2.60 30.81 18.89
C ASP A 374 2.11 30.89 20.36
N GLU A 375 1.49 29.81 20.85
CA GLU A 375 0.89 29.76 22.20
C GLU A 375 1.88 30.04 23.33
N LYS A 376 3.19 29.91 23.07
CA LYS A 376 4.24 30.20 24.05
C LYS A 376 4.77 31.63 23.93
N GLY A 377 4.18 32.44 23.06
CA GLY A 377 4.65 33.79 22.77
C GLY A 377 6.03 33.81 22.09
N GLY A 378 6.53 32.69 21.57
CA GLY A 378 7.92 32.55 21.14
C GLY A 378 8.18 33.13 19.76
N ARG A 379 7.33 32.82 18.78
CA ARG A 379 7.57 33.16 17.37
C ARG A 379 6.29 33.55 16.64
N TRP A 380 6.44 34.41 15.63
CA TRP A 380 5.36 34.76 14.71
C TRP A 380 5.26 33.77 13.54
N TYR A 381 4.04 33.45 13.14
CA TYR A 381 3.77 32.62 11.98
C TYR A 381 2.52 33.07 11.23
N LEU A 382 2.45 32.66 9.96
CA LEU A 382 1.28 32.77 9.09
C LEU A 382 0.69 31.37 8.87
N ASN A 383 -0.64 31.24 8.80
CA ASN A 383 -1.27 29.96 8.45
C ASN A 383 -1.06 29.66 6.95
N GLY A 384 -0.96 28.40 6.56
CA GLY A 384 -0.74 28.05 5.14
C GLY A 384 -1.89 28.43 4.22
N VAL A 385 -3.15 28.17 4.63
CA VAL A 385 -4.37 28.58 3.91
C VAL A 385 -5.39 29.15 4.89
N GLU A 386 -6.08 30.20 4.46
CA GLU A 386 -7.13 30.92 5.18
C GLU A 386 -8.20 29.99 5.79
N ARG A 387 -8.28 29.97 7.12
CA ARG A 387 -9.48 29.51 7.86
C ARG A 387 -10.28 30.67 8.43
N ASP A 388 -9.68 31.86 8.48
CA ASP A 388 -10.23 33.09 9.05
C ASP A 388 -9.95 34.24 8.07
N PRO A 389 -10.98 34.83 7.44
CA PRO A 389 -10.83 35.87 6.43
C PRO A 389 -10.18 37.17 6.94
N LYS A 390 -10.05 37.33 8.26
CA LYS A 390 -9.43 38.51 8.88
C LYS A 390 -7.91 38.37 9.07
N LYS A 391 -7.34 37.18 8.85
CA LYS A 391 -5.90 36.93 9.07
C LYS A 391 -5.17 36.84 7.75
N LEU A 392 -3.98 37.43 7.70
CA LEU A 392 -3.08 37.25 6.56
C LEU A 392 -2.59 35.80 6.55
N ASP A 393 -2.88 35.08 5.47
CA ASP A 393 -2.31 33.74 5.26
C ASP A 393 -1.00 33.82 4.48
N LEU A 394 -0.25 32.73 4.52
CA LEU A 394 1.04 32.60 3.87
C LEU A 394 0.94 32.78 2.36
N LYS A 395 -0.15 32.32 1.73
CA LYS A 395 -0.35 32.42 0.28
C LYS A 395 -0.50 33.86 -0.17
N LYS A 396 -1.38 34.63 0.46
CA LYS A 396 -1.59 36.06 0.20
C LYS A 396 -0.35 36.89 0.55
N PHE A 397 0.41 36.45 1.55
CA PHE A 397 1.67 37.09 1.89
C PHE A 397 2.74 36.85 0.82
N LEU A 398 2.89 35.63 0.34
CA LEU A 398 3.98 35.29 -0.59
C LEU A 398 3.70 35.69 -2.05
N LEU A 399 2.42 35.77 -2.47
CA LEU A 399 2.04 35.94 -3.87
C LEU A 399 1.43 37.33 -4.16
N ARG A 400 1.76 37.91 -5.32
CA ARG A 400 1.14 39.12 -5.86
C ARG A 400 -0.32 38.88 -6.25
N ASN A 401 -0.59 37.72 -6.87
CA ASN A 401 -1.92 37.28 -7.26
C ASN A 401 -2.24 35.91 -6.63
N PRO A 402 -2.70 35.88 -5.36
CA PRO A 402 -3.03 34.64 -4.66
C PRO A 402 -4.30 33.96 -5.18
N ASN A 403 -5.14 34.66 -5.94
CA ASN A 403 -6.42 34.18 -6.45
C ASN A 403 -6.36 33.79 -7.94
N SER A 404 -5.17 33.51 -8.48
CA SER A 404 -5.04 33.03 -9.85
C SER A 404 -5.93 31.80 -10.06
N PRO A 405 -6.69 31.72 -11.17
CA PRO A 405 -7.67 30.65 -11.43
C PRO A 405 -7.04 29.26 -11.51
N SER A 406 -5.71 29.17 -11.67
CA SER A 406 -4.96 27.95 -11.40
C SER A 406 -4.03 28.17 -10.21
N PRO A 407 -4.38 27.62 -9.03
CA PRO A 407 -3.54 27.66 -7.85
C PRO A 407 -2.14 27.06 -8.08
N VAL A 408 -2.05 26.09 -9.00
CA VAL A 408 -0.78 25.45 -9.41
C VAL A 408 0.07 26.40 -10.24
N TRP A 409 -0.53 27.14 -11.19
CA TRP A 409 0.21 28.08 -12.03
C TRP A 409 0.66 29.31 -11.24
N ALA A 410 -0.14 29.78 -10.28
CA ALA A 410 0.26 30.86 -9.38
C ALA A 410 1.55 30.55 -8.61
N GLY A 411 1.76 29.30 -8.21
CA GLY A 411 2.97 28.87 -7.53
C GLY A 411 4.15 28.63 -8.46
N ARG A 412 3.94 28.42 -9.77
CA ARG A 412 5.00 28.13 -10.76
C ARG A 412 5.61 29.38 -11.37
N ASP A 413 4.84 30.47 -11.46
CA ASP A 413 5.34 31.74 -11.98
C ASP A 413 6.22 32.42 -10.92
N GLU A 414 7.54 32.38 -11.13
CA GLU A 414 8.51 33.03 -10.23
C GLU A 414 8.24 34.54 -10.07
N SER A 415 7.68 35.19 -11.09
CA SER A 415 7.37 36.63 -11.03
C SER A 415 6.19 36.94 -10.09
N ASN A 416 5.36 35.94 -9.80
CA ASN A 416 4.22 36.08 -8.90
C ASN A 416 4.64 36.12 -7.42
N TYR A 417 5.88 35.72 -7.07
CA TYR A 417 6.37 35.80 -5.70
C TYR A 417 6.82 37.23 -5.34
N VAL A 418 6.52 37.63 -4.11
CA VAL A 418 6.97 38.91 -3.55
C VAL A 418 8.27 38.68 -2.79
N LYS A 419 9.41 38.90 -3.44
CA LYS A 419 10.75 38.60 -2.90
C LYS A 419 10.99 39.16 -1.49
N ALA A 420 10.56 40.40 -1.24
CA ALA A 420 10.67 41.03 0.09
C ALA A 420 9.91 40.29 1.20
N ASN A 421 8.84 39.58 0.85
CA ASN A 421 8.04 38.79 1.79
C ASN A 421 8.65 37.39 1.96
N GLU A 422 9.16 36.79 0.87
CA GLU A 422 9.90 35.52 0.92
C GLU A 422 11.10 35.60 1.87
N ASP A 423 11.85 36.71 1.81
CA ASP A 423 13.01 36.91 2.65
C ASP A 423 12.66 37.00 4.15
N GLN A 424 11.38 37.20 4.50
CA GLN A 424 10.89 37.19 5.87
C GLN A 424 10.42 35.81 6.34
N VAL A 425 10.24 34.82 5.47
CA VAL A 425 9.87 33.46 5.87
C VAL A 425 11.13 32.65 6.15
N GLU A 426 11.21 32.07 7.35
CA GLU A 426 12.36 31.28 7.78
C GLU A 426 12.15 29.79 7.48
N GLN A 427 10.98 29.28 7.83
CA GLN A 427 10.68 27.85 7.75
C GLN A 427 9.18 27.62 7.51
N LEU A 428 8.87 26.48 6.90
CA LEU A 428 7.54 25.93 6.72
C LEU A 428 7.33 24.75 7.66
N VAL A 429 6.11 24.65 8.18
CA VAL A 429 5.58 23.47 8.85
C VAL A 429 4.58 22.84 7.92
N MET A 430 4.87 21.63 7.46
CA MET A 430 4.04 20.92 6.48
C MET A 430 2.88 20.18 7.16
N ALA A 431 1.86 19.86 6.37
CA ALA A 431 0.81 18.90 6.74
C ALA A 431 1.42 17.53 7.07
N PRO A 432 0.67 16.60 7.70
CA PRO A 432 1.14 15.24 7.90
C PRO A 432 1.63 14.65 6.57
N VAL A 433 2.77 13.99 6.66
CA VAL A 433 3.47 13.39 5.52
C VAL A 433 3.99 12.04 5.93
N GLN A 434 4.17 11.20 4.92
CA GLN A 434 5.05 10.08 4.99
C GLN A 434 6.47 10.51 4.61
N VAL A 435 7.45 10.02 5.35
CA VAL A 435 8.86 10.20 5.02
C VAL A 435 9.49 8.85 4.73
N LYS A 436 10.38 8.78 3.75
CA LYS A 436 11.08 7.56 3.37
C LYS A 436 12.57 7.83 3.31
N THR A 437 13.38 6.89 3.78
CA THR A 437 14.83 6.95 3.53
C THR A 437 15.12 6.75 2.04
N LYS A 438 16.30 7.15 1.58
CA LYS A 438 16.72 6.91 0.20
C LYS A 438 17.49 5.59 0.15
N GLU A 439 17.00 4.64 -0.62
CA GLU A 439 17.71 3.38 -0.88
C GLU A 439 18.53 3.45 -2.17
N ASP A 440 19.62 2.70 -2.19
CA ASP A 440 20.42 2.45 -3.37
C ASP A 440 19.79 1.32 -4.21
N SER A 441 18.68 1.67 -4.86
CA SER A 441 17.97 0.81 -5.81
C SER A 441 18.70 0.75 -7.17
N VAL A 442 18.52 -0.36 -7.90
CA VAL A 442 18.85 -0.49 -9.33
C VAL A 442 17.62 -0.51 -10.24
N GLY A 443 16.42 -0.62 -9.68
CA GLY A 443 15.17 -0.59 -10.42
C GLY A 443 14.05 -1.38 -9.73
N PRO A 444 12.89 -1.54 -10.39
CA PRO A 444 11.83 -2.45 -9.96
C PRO A 444 12.20 -3.93 -10.03
N TRP A 445 11.39 -4.80 -9.42
CA TRP A 445 11.38 -6.26 -9.66
C TRP A 445 9.93 -6.77 -9.71
N ASP A 446 9.68 -7.88 -10.40
CA ASP A 446 8.33 -8.43 -10.64
C ASP A 446 8.17 -9.79 -9.95
N PHE A 447 7.01 -10.04 -9.35
CA PHE A 447 6.66 -11.32 -8.74
C PHE A 447 6.60 -12.47 -9.76
N ASN A 448 6.47 -12.14 -11.04
CA ASN A 448 6.22 -13.08 -12.12
C ASN A 448 7.49 -13.47 -12.90
N GLU A 449 8.66 -12.93 -12.53
CA GLU A 449 9.93 -13.21 -13.21
C GLU A 449 10.87 -14.09 -12.38
N LEU A 450 11.86 -14.68 -13.04
CA LEU A 450 12.99 -15.41 -12.43
C LEU A 450 12.60 -16.51 -11.43
N GLY A 451 11.39 -17.05 -11.56
CA GLY A 451 10.87 -18.10 -10.68
C GLY A 451 10.49 -17.61 -9.28
N HIS A 452 10.28 -16.30 -9.08
CA HIS A 452 9.82 -15.74 -7.81
C HIS A 452 8.47 -16.32 -7.37
N ASP A 453 7.62 -16.68 -8.32
CA ASP A 453 6.37 -17.42 -8.12
C ASP A 453 6.57 -18.87 -7.61
N GLY A 454 7.82 -19.35 -7.56
CA GLY A 454 8.24 -20.60 -6.96
C GLY A 454 8.60 -20.52 -5.47
N LEU A 455 8.74 -19.31 -4.91
CA LEU A 455 9.27 -19.09 -3.57
C LEU A 455 8.14 -19.09 -2.52
N ARG A 456 8.41 -19.66 -1.35
CA ARG A 456 7.45 -19.75 -0.24
C ARG A 456 7.01 -18.36 0.24
N GLU A 457 7.97 -17.46 0.42
CA GLU A 457 7.76 -16.15 1.01
C GLU A 457 6.96 -15.22 0.11
N THR A 458 7.10 -15.33 -1.22
CA THR A 458 6.32 -14.55 -2.20
C THR A 458 4.90 -15.10 -2.35
N ARG A 459 4.74 -16.43 -2.30
CA ARG A 459 3.42 -17.10 -2.29
C ARG A 459 2.65 -16.79 -1.03
N GLY A 460 3.24 -17.02 0.14
CA GLY A 460 2.63 -16.76 1.45
C GLY A 460 2.33 -15.28 1.69
N LEU A 461 3.06 -14.37 1.02
CA LEU A 461 2.74 -12.94 1.02
C LEU A 461 1.35 -12.67 0.44
N GLY A 462 0.82 -13.51 -0.45
CA GLY A 462 -0.53 -13.36 -1.01
C GLY A 462 -1.62 -13.37 0.06
N LEU A 463 -1.53 -14.29 1.03
CA LEU A 463 -2.45 -14.31 2.17
C LEU A 463 -2.26 -13.11 3.10
N ILE A 464 -1.02 -12.69 3.34
CA ILE A 464 -0.69 -11.52 4.18
C ILE A 464 -1.22 -10.23 3.53
N ALA A 465 -1.05 -10.09 2.22
CA ALA A 465 -1.59 -9.01 1.42
C ALA A 465 -3.12 -8.99 1.51
N ALA A 466 -3.78 -10.14 1.34
CA ALA A 466 -5.22 -10.26 1.54
C ALA A 466 -5.65 -9.83 2.95
N TRP A 467 -4.94 -10.28 3.99
CA TRP A 467 -5.23 -9.97 5.40
C TRP A 467 -5.08 -8.48 5.74
N MET A 468 -4.25 -7.72 5.04
CA MET A 468 -4.18 -6.26 5.17
C MET A 468 -5.08 -5.51 4.17
N GLY A 469 -5.56 -6.19 3.12
CA GLY A 469 -6.26 -5.58 2.00
C GLY A 469 -5.31 -4.87 1.01
N TRP A 470 -4.05 -5.32 0.91
CA TRP A 470 -3.04 -4.76 0.02
C TRP A 470 -3.28 -5.17 -1.43
N HIS A 471 -4.00 -4.34 -2.19
CA HIS A 471 -4.40 -4.66 -3.56
C HIS A 471 -3.46 -4.08 -4.63
N ASP A 472 -2.67 -3.05 -4.32
CA ASP A 472 -1.72 -2.43 -5.26
C ASP A 472 -0.39 -3.19 -5.33
N VAL A 473 -0.47 -4.46 -5.74
CA VAL A 473 0.66 -5.38 -5.89
C VAL A 473 1.08 -5.38 -7.37
N ARG A 474 2.05 -4.53 -7.70
CA ARG A 474 2.58 -4.34 -9.06
C ARG A 474 4.09 -4.31 -9.03
N PHE A 475 4.74 -4.63 -10.16
CA PHE A 475 6.20 -4.67 -10.24
C PHE A 475 6.85 -3.31 -9.91
N ASP A 476 6.23 -2.20 -10.33
CA ASP A 476 6.71 -0.84 -10.07
C ASP A 476 6.55 -0.39 -8.61
N ASN A 477 5.82 -1.18 -7.81
CA ASN A 477 5.74 -1.08 -6.36
C ASN A 477 6.75 -1.97 -5.65
N ASN A 478 7.77 -2.49 -6.33
CA ASN A 478 8.87 -3.20 -5.69
C ASN A 478 10.22 -2.58 -6.08
N ARG A 479 11.28 -2.75 -5.28
CA ARG A 479 12.62 -2.22 -5.60
C ARG A 479 13.71 -3.25 -5.35
N LEU A 480 14.59 -3.45 -6.33
CA LEU A 480 15.80 -4.24 -6.16
C LEU A 480 16.90 -3.32 -5.66
N GLY A 481 17.28 -3.48 -4.40
CA GLY A 481 18.34 -2.70 -3.76
C GLY A 481 19.68 -3.42 -3.76
N ILE A 482 20.75 -2.64 -3.77
CA ILE A 482 22.11 -3.13 -3.51
C ILE A 482 22.50 -2.74 -2.08
N VAL A 483 22.83 -3.72 -1.26
CA VAL A 483 23.25 -3.53 0.13
C VAL A 483 24.68 -4.03 0.32
N LYS A 484 25.51 -3.22 0.97
CA LYS A 484 26.87 -3.61 1.34
C LYS A 484 26.82 -4.43 2.63
N ASN A 485 27.31 -5.67 2.58
CA ASN A 485 27.40 -6.54 3.74
C ASN A 485 28.58 -6.16 4.66
N SER A 486 28.72 -6.84 5.80
CA SER A 486 29.79 -6.59 6.79
C SER A 486 31.21 -6.78 6.22
N ASN A 487 31.35 -7.62 5.20
CA ASN A 487 32.62 -7.90 4.53
C ASN A 487 32.93 -6.88 3.41
N GLY A 488 32.05 -5.88 3.24
CA GLY A 488 32.17 -4.85 2.23
C GLY A 488 31.77 -5.29 0.82
N GLN A 489 31.26 -6.51 0.64
CA GLN A 489 30.71 -6.98 -0.63
C GLN A 489 29.29 -6.49 -0.81
N TYR A 490 28.90 -6.24 -2.06
CA TYR A 490 27.55 -5.86 -2.39
C TYR A 490 26.69 -7.11 -2.62
N THR A 491 25.48 -7.09 -2.08
CA THR A 491 24.47 -8.14 -2.18
C THR A 491 23.15 -7.52 -2.61
N LEU A 492 22.27 -8.31 -3.21
CA LEU A 492 20.93 -7.85 -3.62
C LEU A 492 19.94 -7.99 -2.47
N LYS A 493 18.95 -7.09 -2.44
CA LYS A 493 17.81 -7.16 -1.52
C LYS A 493 16.53 -6.75 -2.24
N HIS A 494 15.51 -7.59 -2.18
CA HIS A 494 14.23 -7.40 -2.86
C HIS A 494 13.27 -6.69 -1.91
N TYR A 495 13.21 -5.37 -2.01
CA TYR A 495 12.32 -4.58 -1.17
C TYR A 495 10.91 -4.55 -1.74
N LEU A 496 9.94 -4.87 -0.90
CA LEU A 496 8.56 -4.44 -1.10
C LEU A 496 8.53 -2.90 -0.97
N HIS A 497 7.89 -2.24 -1.92
CA HIS A 497 7.74 -0.80 -1.95
C HIS A 497 6.26 -0.43 -2.09
N ASP A 498 5.94 0.86 -1.96
CA ASP A 498 4.60 1.43 -2.14
C ASP A 498 3.38 0.65 -1.57
N THR A 499 3.49 0.10 -0.36
CA THR A 499 2.47 -0.75 0.26
C THR A 499 1.27 0.02 0.85
N GLY A 500 0.96 1.20 0.31
CA GLY A 500 0.00 2.15 0.88
C GLY A 500 -1.47 1.79 0.67
N SER A 501 -1.77 0.92 -0.29
CA SER A 501 -3.15 0.58 -0.64
C SER A 501 -3.71 -0.54 0.26
N VAL A 502 -3.76 -0.30 1.58
CA VAL A 502 -4.25 -1.23 2.62
C VAL A 502 -5.37 -0.61 3.48
N LEU A 503 -5.99 -1.45 4.32
CA LEU A 503 -6.98 -1.03 5.34
C LEU A 503 -8.21 -0.33 4.74
N GLY A 504 -8.70 -0.83 3.61
CA GLY A 504 -9.92 -0.38 2.95
C GLY A 504 -10.55 -1.49 2.09
N GLU A 505 -11.42 -1.11 1.16
CA GLU A 505 -12.03 -2.06 0.24
C GLU A 505 -10.99 -2.54 -0.79
N SER A 506 -10.69 -3.83 -0.80
CA SER A 506 -9.73 -4.46 -1.72
C SER A 506 -10.39 -5.30 -2.81
N ALA A 507 -11.71 -5.27 -2.89
CA ALA A 507 -12.50 -6.02 -3.86
C ALA A 507 -13.05 -5.07 -4.93
N GLY A 508 -13.15 -5.56 -6.17
CA GLY A 508 -13.67 -4.77 -7.29
C GLY A 508 -12.62 -3.87 -7.93
N ILE A 509 -12.89 -3.42 -9.16
CA ILE A 509 -12.01 -2.53 -9.93
C ILE A 509 -12.30 -1.05 -9.62
N VAL A 510 -13.56 -0.71 -9.33
CA VAL A 510 -14.03 0.68 -9.22
C VAL A 510 -14.17 1.15 -7.76
N LYS A 511 -14.24 0.19 -6.82
CA LYS A 511 -14.55 0.47 -5.40
C LYS A 511 -13.35 0.36 -4.48
N GLN A 512 -12.14 0.17 -5.02
CA GLN A 512 -10.96 0.04 -4.19
C GLN A 512 -10.72 1.31 -3.39
N SER A 513 -10.45 1.14 -2.09
CA SER A 513 -10.13 2.24 -1.20
C SER A 513 -8.97 1.86 -0.28
N ALA A 514 -8.21 2.86 0.13
CA ALA A 514 -7.16 2.75 1.14
C ALA A 514 -7.51 3.67 2.31
N GLU A 515 -7.07 3.31 3.52
CA GLU A 515 -7.37 4.06 4.76
C GLU A 515 -8.86 4.28 5.05
N ASP A 516 -9.72 3.35 4.64
CA ASP A 516 -11.16 3.40 4.88
C ASP A 516 -11.55 2.28 5.85
N ALA A 517 -11.43 2.59 7.14
CA ALA A 517 -11.67 1.63 8.21
C ALA A 517 -13.09 1.06 8.18
N ASP A 518 -14.09 1.82 7.70
CA ASP A 518 -15.48 1.36 7.62
C ASP A 518 -15.65 0.33 6.51
N ARG A 519 -15.05 0.58 5.34
CA ARG A 519 -15.11 -0.33 4.18
C ARG A 519 -14.15 -1.51 4.25
N PHE A 520 -13.17 -1.48 5.16
CA PHE A 520 -12.29 -2.62 5.39
C PHE A 520 -13.10 -3.84 5.87
N PRO A 521 -13.11 -4.99 5.18
CA PRO A 521 -14.03 -6.07 5.51
C PRO A 521 -13.54 -6.88 6.71
N TRP A 522 -14.49 -7.39 7.51
CA TRP A 522 -14.23 -8.21 8.71
C TRP A 522 -13.60 -9.57 8.43
N TYR A 523 -13.69 -10.05 7.19
CA TYR A 523 -13.22 -11.38 6.79
C TYR A 523 -12.65 -11.38 5.37
N ILE A 524 -11.84 -12.39 5.07
CA ILE A 524 -11.20 -12.62 3.77
C ILE A 524 -11.22 -14.07 3.32
N THR A 525 -11.91 -14.95 4.03
CA THR A 525 -11.99 -16.37 3.68
C THR A 525 -13.44 -16.82 3.74
N LEU A 526 -13.81 -17.75 2.85
CA LEU A 526 -15.10 -18.45 2.89
C LEU A 526 -14.86 -19.94 3.05
N GLY A 527 -15.05 -20.44 4.26
CA GLY A 527 -15.24 -21.87 4.48
C GLY A 527 -14.04 -22.50 5.17
N ALA A 528 -14.30 -23.45 6.10
CA ALA A 528 -13.31 -24.50 6.31
C ALA A 528 -13.03 -25.18 4.96
N PRO A 529 -11.81 -25.69 4.73
CA PRO A 529 -11.43 -26.19 3.42
C PRO A 529 -12.42 -27.28 3.02
N GLN A 530 -13.18 -27.06 1.95
CA GLN A 530 -14.09 -28.07 1.49
C GLN A 530 -13.28 -29.11 0.74
N VAL A 531 -13.48 -30.39 1.08
CA VAL A 531 -13.04 -31.47 0.20
C VAL A 531 -13.86 -31.33 -1.05
N ASN A 532 -13.22 -31.02 -2.17
CA ASN A 532 -13.90 -31.16 -3.44
C ASN A 532 -14.07 -32.65 -3.71
N ASP A 533 -15.27 -33.19 -3.49
CA ASP A 533 -15.57 -34.62 -3.64
C ASP A 533 -15.17 -35.19 -5.02
N LEU A 534 -15.06 -34.34 -6.06
CA LEU A 534 -14.63 -34.75 -7.40
C LEU A 534 -13.11 -34.93 -7.53
N TYR A 535 -12.31 -34.20 -6.75
CA TYR A 535 -10.86 -34.16 -6.90
C TYR A 535 -10.10 -34.57 -5.62
N GLY A 536 -10.80 -34.77 -4.50
CA GLY A 536 -10.19 -35.06 -3.20
C GLY A 536 -9.29 -33.95 -2.67
N THR A 537 -9.35 -32.75 -3.25
CA THR A 537 -8.48 -31.63 -2.92
C THR A 537 -9.17 -30.67 -1.96
N PHE A 538 -8.45 -30.29 -0.92
CA PHE A 538 -8.85 -29.21 -0.01
C PHE A 538 -8.54 -27.88 -0.68
N TYR A 539 -9.56 -27.03 -0.84
CA TYR A 539 -9.34 -25.65 -1.27
C TYR A 539 -9.78 -24.69 -0.17
N PHE A 540 -8.96 -23.68 0.09
CA PHE A 540 -9.37 -22.50 0.82
C PHE A 540 -9.52 -21.37 -0.21
N LYS A 541 -10.54 -20.53 -0.06
CA LYS A 541 -10.81 -19.43 -0.99
C LYS A 541 -10.61 -18.12 -0.26
N VAL A 542 -9.65 -17.32 -0.73
CA VAL A 542 -9.57 -15.90 -0.34
C VAL A 542 -10.79 -15.19 -0.95
N VAL A 543 -11.39 -14.22 -0.28
CA VAL A 543 -12.50 -13.43 -0.83
C VAL A 543 -12.34 -11.97 -0.49
N LYS A 544 -13.11 -11.12 -1.19
CA LYS A 544 -13.10 -9.67 -1.01
C LYS A 544 -11.69 -9.06 -1.20
N PHE A 545 -10.90 -9.67 -2.07
CA PHE A 545 -9.51 -9.27 -2.34
C PHE A 545 -9.12 -9.59 -3.78
N ASN A 546 -8.71 -8.57 -4.53
CA ASN A 546 -8.11 -8.68 -5.86
C ASN A 546 -6.88 -7.78 -5.93
N THR A 547 -5.83 -8.25 -6.58
CA THR A 547 -4.68 -7.40 -6.93
C THR A 547 -4.99 -6.55 -8.16
N LEU A 548 -4.35 -5.39 -8.27
CA LEU A 548 -4.49 -4.50 -9.42
C LEU A 548 -3.93 -5.11 -10.70
N ASP A 549 -2.75 -5.72 -10.61
CA ASP A 549 -2.14 -6.55 -11.66
C ASP A 549 -2.12 -8.03 -11.29
N GLU A 550 -1.93 -8.89 -12.30
CA GLU A 550 -1.71 -10.33 -12.14
C GLU A 550 -0.44 -10.59 -11.33
N CYS A 551 -0.55 -11.49 -10.35
CA CYS A 551 0.55 -11.87 -9.48
C CYS A 551 0.58 -13.39 -9.34
N PHE A 552 1.33 -14.06 -10.23
CA PHE A 552 1.42 -15.51 -10.31
C PHE A 552 1.92 -16.13 -9.02
N ALA A 553 2.76 -15.44 -8.24
CA ALA A 553 3.14 -15.89 -6.91
C ALA A 553 1.90 -16.06 -5.99
N PHE A 554 0.95 -15.13 -6.03
CA PHE A 554 -0.27 -15.23 -5.22
C PHE A 554 -1.23 -16.29 -5.78
N GLU A 555 -1.25 -16.45 -7.10
CA GLU A 555 -2.08 -17.46 -7.76
C GLU A 555 -1.61 -18.89 -7.49
N LYS A 556 -0.29 -19.09 -7.42
CA LYS A 556 0.38 -20.36 -7.11
C LYS A 556 0.52 -20.63 -5.61
N MET A 557 -0.09 -19.82 -4.75
CA MET A 557 -0.08 -20.06 -3.31
C MET A 557 -0.78 -21.39 -2.99
N SER A 558 -0.03 -22.37 -2.48
CA SER A 558 -0.58 -23.64 -2.02
C SER A 558 -1.25 -23.49 -0.64
N LEU A 559 -2.03 -24.50 -0.23
CA LEU A 559 -2.56 -24.57 1.15
C LEU A 559 -1.44 -24.51 2.20
N LYS A 560 -0.30 -25.16 1.93
CA LYS A 560 0.87 -25.16 2.83
C LYS A 560 1.49 -23.75 2.95
N ASP A 561 1.55 -23.01 1.85
CA ASP A 561 2.06 -21.63 1.82
C ASP A 561 1.12 -20.68 2.58
N ALA A 562 -0.19 -20.86 2.41
CA ALA A 562 -1.21 -20.11 3.15
C ALA A 562 -1.17 -20.40 4.65
N GLN A 563 -1.07 -21.67 5.05
CA GLN A 563 -0.91 -22.06 6.45
C GLN A 563 0.37 -21.45 7.06
N TRP A 564 1.47 -21.41 6.31
CA TRP A 564 2.70 -20.74 6.72
C TRP A 564 2.49 -19.22 6.91
N GLY A 565 1.88 -18.54 5.93
CA GLY A 565 1.55 -17.11 6.03
C GLY A 565 0.62 -16.81 7.20
N ALA A 566 -0.37 -17.67 7.47
CA ALA A 566 -1.28 -17.55 8.60
C ALA A 566 -0.55 -17.67 9.93
N ARG A 567 0.41 -18.60 10.04
CA ARG A 567 1.27 -18.70 11.23
C ARG A 567 2.10 -17.44 11.43
N LEU A 568 2.66 -16.85 10.37
CA LEU A 568 3.36 -15.57 10.49
C LEU A 568 2.44 -14.47 11.06
N ILE A 569 1.23 -14.30 10.51
CA ILE A 569 0.25 -13.32 11.03
C ILE A 569 -0.08 -13.60 12.51
N SER A 570 -0.20 -14.88 12.87
CA SER A 570 -0.54 -15.32 14.23
C SER A 570 0.52 -14.97 15.29
N ARG A 571 1.78 -14.74 14.88
CA ARG A 571 2.88 -14.36 15.79
C ARG A 571 2.79 -12.90 16.26
N LEU A 572 1.97 -12.07 15.62
CA LEU A 572 1.74 -10.70 16.06
C LEU A 572 0.74 -10.70 17.22
N SER A 573 1.07 -10.08 18.35
CA SER A 573 0.08 -9.89 19.41
C SER A 573 -0.95 -8.82 19.04
N SER A 574 -2.14 -8.86 19.66
CA SER A 574 -3.14 -7.78 19.56
C SER A 574 -2.53 -6.40 19.90
N GLN A 575 -1.67 -6.34 20.93
CA GLN A 575 -0.96 -5.12 21.31
C GLN A 575 -0.02 -4.62 20.21
N GLN A 576 0.67 -5.50 19.48
CA GLN A 576 1.55 -5.11 18.39
C GLN A 576 0.78 -4.57 17.18
N ILE A 577 -0.38 -5.15 16.86
CA ILE A 577 -1.28 -4.62 15.83
C ILE A 577 -1.74 -3.21 16.22
N GLU A 578 -2.16 -3.03 17.47
CA GLU A 578 -2.57 -1.72 18.02
C GLU A 578 -1.41 -0.71 17.98
N GLN A 579 -0.21 -1.09 18.42
CA GLN A 579 1.00 -0.27 18.36
C GLN A 579 1.32 0.14 16.92
N ALA A 580 1.20 -0.76 15.95
CA ALA A 580 1.44 -0.45 14.54
C ALA A 580 0.43 0.58 14.00
N LEU A 581 -0.86 0.45 14.36
CA LEU A 581 -1.92 1.40 13.97
C LEU A 581 -1.74 2.77 14.64
N LEU A 582 -1.43 2.81 15.93
CA LEU A 582 -1.12 4.06 16.65
C LEU A 582 0.14 4.73 16.11
N GLY A 583 1.20 3.96 15.88
CA GLY A 583 2.43 4.43 15.25
C GLY A 583 2.24 4.88 13.80
N ALA A 584 1.18 4.42 13.14
CA ALA A 584 0.72 4.86 11.84
C ALA A 584 -0.26 6.06 11.92
N GLY A 585 -0.54 6.60 13.11
CA GLY A 585 -1.29 7.84 13.27
C GLY A 585 -2.79 7.74 13.01
N PHE A 586 -3.37 6.54 13.11
CA PHE A 586 -4.82 6.38 13.19
C PHE A 586 -5.36 6.97 14.51
N SER A 587 -6.58 7.50 14.48
CA SER A 587 -7.25 7.96 15.71
C SER A 587 -7.56 6.78 16.63
N ALA A 588 -7.78 7.03 17.92
CA ALA A 588 -8.08 5.96 18.88
C ALA A 588 -9.30 5.10 18.46
N ALA A 589 -10.36 5.74 17.92
CA ALA A 589 -11.55 5.03 17.44
C ALA A 589 -11.24 4.16 16.21
N GLU A 590 -10.55 4.71 15.21
CA GLU A 590 -10.12 3.95 14.02
C GLU A 590 -9.18 2.80 14.41
N THR A 591 -8.25 3.03 15.35
CA THR A 591 -7.32 2.00 15.84
C THR A 591 -8.08 0.82 16.44
N VAL A 592 -9.08 1.07 17.30
CA VAL A 592 -9.89 -0.02 17.88
C VAL A 592 -10.60 -0.80 16.77
N LEU A 593 -11.31 -0.11 15.89
CA LEU A 593 -12.05 -0.75 14.79
C LEU A 593 -11.14 -1.57 13.87
N LEU A 594 -10.02 -1.00 13.43
CA LEU A 594 -9.07 -1.66 12.53
C LEU A 594 -8.37 -2.84 13.21
N ARG A 595 -7.94 -2.69 14.47
CA ARG A 595 -7.34 -3.77 15.25
C ARG A 595 -8.31 -4.94 15.31
N ASP A 596 -9.57 -4.70 15.65
CA ASP A 596 -10.55 -5.76 15.83
C ASP A 596 -10.92 -6.43 14.50
N LYS A 597 -11.01 -5.68 13.40
CA LYS A 597 -11.15 -6.25 12.04
C LYS A 597 -9.95 -7.12 11.65
N LEU A 598 -8.73 -6.68 11.94
CA LEU A 598 -7.51 -7.44 11.64
C LEU A 598 -7.43 -8.72 12.48
N LEU A 599 -7.81 -8.66 13.76
CA LEU A 599 -7.90 -9.83 14.65
C LEU A 599 -8.97 -10.80 14.16
N ALA A 600 -10.14 -10.31 13.76
CA ALA A 600 -11.22 -11.13 13.22
C ALA A 600 -10.79 -11.85 11.93
N ARG A 601 -10.18 -11.12 10.99
CA ARG A 601 -9.61 -11.70 9.77
C ARG A 601 -8.56 -12.77 10.09
N ARG A 602 -7.63 -12.49 11.02
CA ARG A 602 -6.58 -13.43 11.44
C ARG A 602 -7.18 -14.71 12.01
N PHE A 603 -8.16 -14.56 12.90
CA PHE A 603 -8.86 -15.69 13.48
C PHE A 603 -9.54 -16.55 12.41
N MET A 604 -10.31 -15.92 11.51
CA MET A 604 -11.01 -16.63 10.44
C MET A 604 -10.06 -17.35 9.49
N VAL A 605 -8.92 -16.73 9.15
CA VAL A 605 -7.87 -17.36 8.35
C VAL A 605 -7.32 -18.60 9.06
N LEU A 606 -6.97 -18.50 10.35
CA LEU A 606 -6.44 -19.66 11.10
C LEU A 606 -7.47 -20.78 11.17
N TRP A 607 -8.74 -20.43 11.41
CA TRP A 607 -9.85 -21.37 11.41
C TRP A 607 -10.02 -22.08 10.07
N ASP A 608 -10.24 -21.29 9.01
CA ASP A 608 -10.53 -21.78 7.67
C ASP A 608 -9.32 -22.51 7.04
N LEU A 609 -8.12 -22.41 7.63
CA LEU A 609 -6.93 -23.17 7.22
C LEU A 609 -6.65 -24.40 8.10
N GLY A 610 -7.56 -24.74 9.03
CA GLY A 610 -7.40 -25.90 9.92
C GLY A 610 -6.33 -25.71 11.01
N LEU A 611 -6.05 -24.47 11.39
CA LEU A 611 -5.07 -24.08 12.42
C LEU A 611 -5.73 -23.64 13.74
N GLY A 612 -7.00 -23.98 13.96
CA GLY A 612 -7.76 -23.57 15.15
C GLY A 612 -7.12 -23.99 16.48
N GLU A 613 -6.52 -25.17 16.54
CA GLU A 613 -5.79 -25.65 17.74
C GLU A 613 -4.53 -24.81 18.04
N GLU A 614 -3.86 -24.31 16.99
CA GLU A 614 -2.70 -23.44 17.16
C GLU A 614 -3.14 -22.07 17.70
N TYR A 615 -4.27 -21.54 17.21
CA TYR A 615 -4.83 -20.28 17.70
C TYR A 615 -5.17 -20.31 19.19
N ALA A 616 -5.77 -21.41 19.67
CA ALA A 616 -6.14 -21.57 21.08
C ALA A 616 -4.94 -21.42 22.05
N LYS A 617 -3.70 -21.55 21.56
CA LYS A 617 -2.47 -21.38 22.34
C LYS A 617 -1.96 -19.93 22.35
N ILE A 618 -2.32 -19.12 21.36
CA ILE A 618 -1.71 -17.80 21.10
C ILE A 618 -2.35 -16.71 21.97
N GLU A 619 -3.67 -16.71 22.13
CA GLU A 619 -4.38 -15.72 22.94
C GLU A 619 -5.22 -16.41 24.01
N LYS A 620 -4.70 -16.44 25.25
CA LYS A 620 -5.51 -16.69 26.46
C LYS A 620 -6.30 -15.44 26.92
N GLY A 621 -6.33 -14.40 26.08
CA GLY A 621 -6.95 -13.12 26.40
C GLY A 621 -8.46 -13.12 26.16
N PRO A 622 -9.19 -12.17 26.76
CA PRO A 622 -10.64 -12.08 26.68
C PRO A 622 -11.06 -11.45 25.34
N VAL A 623 -10.66 -12.04 24.21
CA VAL A 623 -11.58 -12.07 23.09
C VAL A 623 -12.64 -13.07 23.53
N ALA A 624 -13.52 -12.60 24.42
CA ALA A 624 -14.72 -13.32 24.74
C ALA A 624 -15.36 -13.53 23.37
N LEU A 625 -15.35 -14.79 22.94
CA LEU A 625 -16.36 -15.31 22.04
C LEU A 625 -17.68 -15.01 22.73
N SER A 626 -18.16 -13.77 22.58
CA SER A 626 -19.54 -13.39 22.75
C SER A 626 -20.26 -14.09 21.62
N LEU A 627 -20.36 -15.41 21.75
CA LEU A 627 -21.27 -16.14 20.93
C LEU A 627 -22.62 -15.54 21.27
N GLY A 628 -23.23 -14.99 20.25
CA GLY A 628 -24.65 -14.78 20.23
C GLY A 628 -25.46 -16.07 20.32
N THR A 629 -25.00 -17.08 21.06
CA THR A 629 -25.75 -18.30 21.30
C THR A 629 -26.46 -18.15 22.63
N THR A 630 -27.77 -18.27 22.57
CA THR A 630 -28.58 -18.46 23.77
C THR A 630 -28.10 -19.71 24.52
N ARG A 631 -28.29 -19.75 25.85
CA ARG A 631 -27.99 -20.94 26.67
C ARG A 631 -28.59 -22.21 26.06
N THR A 632 -29.80 -22.10 25.51
CA THR A 632 -30.52 -23.18 24.82
C THR A 632 -29.79 -23.71 23.59
N GLU A 633 -29.17 -22.85 22.78
CA GLU A 633 -28.37 -23.28 21.63
C GLU A 633 -27.07 -23.96 22.07
N ILE A 634 -26.43 -23.45 23.14
CA ILE A 634 -25.25 -24.10 23.71
C ILE A 634 -25.62 -25.48 24.26
N ASP A 635 -26.71 -25.61 25.01
CA ASP A 635 -27.15 -26.91 25.56
C ASP A 635 -27.51 -27.91 24.45
N ALA A 636 -28.14 -27.46 23.36
CA ALA A 636 -28.39 -28.30 22.18
C ALA A 636 -27.09 -28.77 21.50
N LEU A 637 -26.06 -27.92 21.47
CA LEU A 637 -24.74 -28.28 20.95
C LEU A 637 -23.97 -29.20 21.91
N ARG A 638 -24.09 -29.00 23.24
CA ARG A 638 -23.54 -29.91 24.25
C ARG A 638 -24.05 -31.33 24.01
N GLU A 639 -25.36 -31.47 23.83
CA GLU A 639 -26.00 -32.75 23.59
C GLU A 639 -25.58 -33.35 22.23
N ARG A 640 -25.68 -32.56 21.15
CA ARG A 640 -25.36 -33.02 19.79
C ARG A 640 -23.91 -33.48 19.64
N TYR A 641 -22.96 -32.80 20.26
CA TYR A 641 -21.53 -33.06 20.10
C TYR A 641 -20.87 -33.72 21.32
N ARG A 642 -21.69 -34.17 22.28
CA ARG A 642 -21.27 -34.86 23.52
C ARG A 642 -20.17 -34.10 24.25
N VAL A 643 -20.36 -32.80 24.40
CA VAL A 643 -19.47 -31.94 25.20
C VAL A 643 -19.83 -32.09 26.67
N ASP A 644 -18.82 -32.12 27.54
CA ASP A 644 -19.00 -32.28 28.98
C ASP A 644 -19.94 -31.22 29.55
N GLN A 645 -21.05 -31.65 30.15
CA GLN A 645 -22.07 -30.75 30.70
C GLN A 645 -21.60 -29.97 31.93
N SER A 646 -20.50 -30.38 32.56
CA SER A 646 -19.91 -29.65 33.70
C SER A 646 -19.13 -28.39 33.28
N LYS A 647 -18.80 -28.24 32.00
CA LYS A 647 -18.08 -27.09 31.47
C LYS A 647 -18.95 -25.82 31.44
N SER A 648 -18.33 -24.65 31.63
CA SER A 648 -19.04 -23.37 31.44
C SER A 648 -19.47 -23.20 29.98
N ASP A 649 -20.39 -22.28 29.71
CA ASP A 649 -20.79 -22.00 28.33
C ASP A 649 -19.62 -21.50 27.49
N GLU A 650 -18.73 -20.69 28.08
CA GLU A 650 -17.50 -20.25 27.42
C GLU A 650 -16.56 -21.42 27.11
N ASP A 651 -16.45 -22.40 28.01
CA ASP A 651 -15.60 -23.58 27.80
C ASP A 651 -16.17 -24.51 26.72
N VAL A 652 -17.50 -24.69 26.71
CA VAL A 652 -18.19 -25.46 25.67
C VAL A 652 -18.06 -24.77 24.32
N ALA A 653 -18.26 -23.46 24.29
CA ALA A 653 -18.04 -22.62 23.12
C ALA A 653 -16.61 -22.75 22.60
N ALA A 654 -15.62 -22.58 23.46
CA ALA A 654 -14.21 -22.70 23.11
C ALA A 654 -13.87 -24.11 22.61
N GLU A 655 -14.47 -25.16 23.18
CA GLU A 655 -14.30 -26.53 22.73
C GLU A 655 -14.95 -26.78 21.37
N LEU A 656 -16.19 -26.36 21.16
CA LEU A 656 -16.91 -26.49 19.90
C LEU A 656 -16.26 -25.67 18.78
N VAL A 657 -15.73 -24.49 19.13
CA VAL A 657 -14.81 -23.74 18.28
C VAL A 657 -13.57 -24.62 18.05
N SER A 658 -12.77 -25.01 19.03
CA SER A 658 -11.55 -25.83 18.78
C SER A 658 -11.76 -27.09 17.91
N ARG A 659 -12.96 -27.69 17.93
CA ARG A 659 -13.37 -28.85 17.13
C ARG A 659 -13.88 -28.54 15.72
N GLY A 660 -13.93 -27.28 15.28
CA GLY A 660 -14.43 -26.93 13.94
C GLY A 660 -15.95 -26.84 13.80
N ILE A 661 -16.71 -26.92 14.90
CA ILE A 661 -18.16 -27.18 14.88
C ILE A 661 -18.98 -25.90 14.70
N ILE A 662 -18.62 -24.81 15.38
CA ILE A 662 -19.31 -23.52 15.28
C ILE A 662 -18.31 -22.48 14.80
N ARG A 663 -18.77 -21.61 13.90
CA ARG A 663 -18.02 -20.41 13.54
C ARG A 663 -18.21 -19.33 14.59
N PRO A 664 -17.12 -18.72 15.06
CA PRO A 664 -17.19 -17.47 15.80
C PRO A 664 -17.91 -16.38 15.02
N SER A 665 -18.84 -15.71 15.70
CA SER A 665 -19.39 -14.44 15.28
C SER A 665 -18.71 -13.34 16.09
N PHE A 666 -18.28 -12.27 15.44
CA PHE A 666 -17.66 -11.12 16.11
C PHE A 666 -18.73 -10.08 16.41
N CYS A 667 -18.83 -9.69 17.68
CA CYS A 667 -19.81 -8.72 18.17
C CYS A 667 -19.11 -7.57 18.86
N HIS A 668 -19.52 -6.35 18.54
CA HIS A 668 -18.94 -5.13 19.08
C HIS A 668 -19.97 -4.40 19.93
N GLY A 669 -19.76 -4.36 21.26
CA GLY A 669 -20.61 -3.63 22.18
C GLY A 669 -20.21 -3.87 23.64
N GLY A 670 -19.74 -2.84 24.33
CA GLY A 670 -19.50 -2.84 25.79
C GLY A 670 -20.78 -2.77 26.64
N SER A 671 -21.92 -3.11 26.04
CA SER A 671 -23.24 -3.19 26.66
C SER A 671 -23.81 -4.55 26.26
N ALA A 672 -24.57 -5.22 27.13
CA ALA A 672 -25.11 -6.57 26.94
C ALA A 672 -26.03 -6.70 25.70
N VAL A 673 -25.45 -6.70 24.50
CA VAL A 673 -26.13 -6.92 23.23
C VAL A 673 -25.92 -8.37 22.85
N ALA A 674 -26.97 -9.19 22.97
CA ALA A 674 -26.95 -10.56 22.52
C ALA A 674 -26.85 -10.59 20.98
N CYS A 675 -25.76 -11.12 20.46
CA CYS A 675 -25.72 -11.46 19.04
C CYS A 675 -26.59 -12.70 18.76
N LYS A 676 -26.83 -13.01 17.49
CA LYS A 676 -27.25 -14.35 17.06
C LYS A 676 -26.18 -14.94 16.17
N VAL A 677 -25.82 -16.21 16.39
CA VAL A 677 -25.01 -16.97 15.43
C VAL A 677 -25.81 -17.09 14.13
N ASN A 678 -25.31 -16.48 13.06
CA ASN A 678 -25.94 -16.60 11.75
C ASN A 678 -25.37 -17.84 11.07
N PHE A 679 -26.21 -18.86 10.87
CA PHE A 679 -25.84 -20.12 10.21
C PHE A 679 -25.84 -20.01 8.68
N ASP A 680 -26.19 -18.85 8.12
CA ASP A 680 -26.21 -18.59 6.68
C ASP A 680 -24.92 -17.88 6.23
N PRO A 681 -24.03 -18.55 5.47
CA PRO A 681 -22.79 -17.96 4.96
C PRO A 681 -22.98 -16.90 3.87
N THR A 682 -24.21 -16.64 3.41
CA THR A 682 -24.51 -15.69 2.32
C THR A 682 -24.95 -14.31 2.79
N VAL A 683 -25.19 -14.13 4.08
CA VAL A 683 -25.59 -12.85 4.67
C VAL A 683 -24.39 -12.25 5.41
N ASP A 684 -23.91 -11.08 4.98
CA ASP A 684 -22.91 -10.31 5.72
C ASP A 684 -23.40 -10.20 7.18
N PRO A 685 -22.59 -10.54 8.20
CA PRO A 685 -22.98 -10.33 9.58
C PRO A 685 -23.03 -8.82 9.83
N MET A 686 -24.19 -8.21 9.56
CA MET A 686 -24.49 -6.89 10.09
C MET A 686 -24.69 -7.05 11.59
N PRO A 687 -24.11 -6.17 12.43
CA PRO A 687 -24.49 -6.10 13.83
C PRO A 687 -25.98 -5.73 13.89
N VAL A 688 -26.82 -6.68 14.32
CA VAL A 688 -28.19 -6.37 14.73
C VAL A 688 -28.08 -5.80 16.14
N ALA A 689 -28.50 -4.55 16.31
CA ALA A 689 -28.49 -3.91 17.62
C ALA A 689 -29.68 -4.44 18.44
N PHE A 690 -29.40 -4.84 19.67
CA PHE A 690 -30.41 -5.14 20.68
C PHE A 690 -30.16 -4.22 21.86
N TYR A 691 -31.21 -3.87 22.59
CA TYR A 691 -31.08 -3.22 23.89
C TYR A 691 -31.76 -4.08 24.95
N VAL A 692 -31.29 -3.97 26.18
CA VAL A 692 -31.95 -4.56 27.34
C VAL A 692 -32.86 -3.48 27.89
N ASP A 693 -34.16 -3.71 27.85
CA ASP A 693 -35.13 -2.78 28.40
C ASP A 693 -35.03 -2.74 29.94
N GLU A 694 -35.76 -1.81 30.54
CA GLU A 694 -35.83 -1.61 31.99
C GLU A 694 -36.37 -2.82 32.76
N THR A 695 -36.94 -3.82 32.07
CA THR A 695 -37.38 -5.10 32.67
C THR A 695 -36.31 -6.18 32.63
N GLY A 696 -35.16 -5.91 32.01
CA GLY A 696 -34.10 -6.89 31.79
C GLY A 696 -34.33 -7.78 30.56
N GLN A 697 -35.32 -7.49 29.72
CA GLN A 697 -35.57 -8.26 28.49
C GLN A 697 -34.85 -7.66 27.29
N THR A 698 -34.26 -8.52 26.47
CA THR A 698 -33.54 -8.12 25.25
C THR A 698 -34.52 -7.88 24.10
N GLN A 699 -34.63 -6.63 23.65
CA GLN A 699 -35.49 -6.19 22.54
C GLN A 699 -34.65 -6.00 21.28
N ARG A 700 -35.18 -6.40 20.12
CA ARG A 700 -34.57 -6.21 18.80
C ARG A 700 -34.90 -4.82 18.28
N LEU A 701 -33.89 -4.02 17.89
CA LEU A 701 -34.14 -2.76 17.18
C LEU A 701 -34.42 -3.05 15.71
N ASP A 702 -35.62 -2.71 15.23
CA ASP A 702 -35.91 -2.70 13.80
C ASP A 702 -35.74 -1.26 13.27
N PRO A 703 -34.77 -1.00 12.37
CA PRO A 703 -34.53 0.34 11.82
C PRO A 703 -35.74 0.96 11.11
N LYS A 704 -36.79 0.18 10.81
CA LYS A 704 -38.02 0.66 10.18
C LYS A 704 -39.13 1.03 11.16
N GLU A 705 -39.10 0.52 12.38
CA GLU A 705 -40.19 0.70 13.36
C GLU A 705 -39.80 1.64 14.50
N ASP A 706 -38.52 1.65 14.89
CA ASP A 706 -38.01 2.46 15.98
C ASP A 706 -37.25 3.67 15.42
N ASN A 707 -37.76 4.89 15.62
CA ASN A 707 -37.23 6.16 15.08
C ASN A 707 -35.81 6.51 15.60
N TYR A 708 -34.80 5.70 15.29
CA TYR A 708 -33.39 5.92 15.64
C TYR A 708 -32.54 6.02 14.38
N LYS A 709 -31.48 6.81 14.45
CA LYS A 709 -30.47 6.86 13.38
C LYS A 709 -29.10 6.53 13.95
N VAL A 710 -28.43 5.54 13.36
CA VAL A 710 -27.02 5.27 13.63
C VAL A 710 -26.18 6.22 12.78
N VAL A 711 -25.47 7.14 13.44
CA VAL A 711 -24.52 8.04 12.80
C VAL A 711 -23.17 7.82 13.45
N ASN A 712 -22.17 7.37 12.68
CA ASN A 712 -20.81 7.09 13.15
C ASN A 712 -20.76 6.11 14.34
N GLY A 713 -21.55 5.03 14.31
CA GLY A 713 -21.52 3.99 15.34
C GLY A 713 -22.13 4.38 16.69
N THR A 714 -22.77 5.55 16.79
CA THR A 714 -23.51 5.98 17.99
C THR A 714 -25.00 5.96 17.71
N LEU A 715 -25.79 5.34 18.59
CA LEU A 715 -27.25 5.38 18.56
C LEU A 715 -27.71 6.76 19.06
N MET A 716 -28.44 7.51 18.24
CA MET A 716 -29.05 8.78 18.64
C MET A 716 -30.57 8.64 18.69
N ASP A 717 -31.15 9.01 19.83
CA ASP A 717 -32.58 9.15 20.04
C ASP A 717 -33.10 10.36 19.27
N VAL A 718 -34.13 10.17 18.45
CA VAL A 718 -34.74 11.26 17.69
C VAL A 718 -35.93 11.75 18.52
N ASP A 719 -35.67 12.62 19.50
CA ASP A 719 -36.74 13.22 20.32
C ASP A 719 -37.71 14.01 19.41
N PRO A 720 -38.99 13.61 19.30
CA PRO A 720 -39.96 14.32 18.48
C PRO A 720 -40.37 15.69 19.04
N ASN A 721 -39.87 16.09 20.24
CA ASN A 721 -40.24 17.33 20.93
C ASN A 721 -39.17 18.43 20.91
N LEU A 722 -38.17 18.40 20.02
CA LEU A 722 -37.20 19.48 19.91
C LEU A 722 -37.87 20.85 19.68
N PRO A 723 -37.46 21.93 20.38
CA PRO A 723 -38.10 23.23 20.28
C PRO A 723 -37.90 23.85 18.90
N ARG A 724 -38.99 24.14 18.21
CA ARG A 724 -38.99 24.85 16.93
C ARG A 724 -38.88 26.35 17.15
N ALA A 725 -37.92 27.01 16.50
CA ALA A 725 -37.83 28.46 16.52
C ALA A 725 -38.60 29.03 15.31
N ARG A 726 -39.44 30.03 15.57
CA ARG A 726 -40.13 30.81 14.52
C ARG A 726 -39.30 32.04 14.20
N LEU A 727 -38.81 32.13 12.96
CA LEU A 727 -38.08 33.28 12.46
C LEU A 727 -39.01 34.49 12.29
N GLN A 728 -38.44 35.70 12.26
CA GLN A 728 -39.21 36.96 12.16
C GLN A 728 -40.04 37.08 10.87
N ASN A 729 -39.74 36.29 9.83
CA ASN A 729 -40.51 36.23 8.58
C ASN A 729 -41.68 35.21 8.63
N GLY A 730 -41.88 34.52 9.76
CA GLY A 730 -42.97 33.56 9.96
C GLY A 730 -42.59 32.10 9.75
N ASP A 731 -41.40 31.82 9.21
CA ASP A 731 -40.93 30.45 8.95
C ASP A 731 -40.55 29.74 10.25
N ILE A 732 -40.90 28.45 10.33
CA ILE A 732 -40.58 27.59 11.47
C ILE A 732 -39.41 26.71 11.08
N VAL A 733 -38.33 26.73 11.87
CA VAL A 733 -37.12 25.95 11.62
C VAL A 733 -36.80 25.07 12.83
N ASP A 734 -36.52 23.80 12.57
CA ASP A 734 -36.07 22.85 13.59
C ASP A 734 -34.60 23.16 13.97
N LEU A 735 -34.33 23.33 15.26
CA LEU A 735 -32.99 23.59 15.78
C LEU A 735 -32.23 22.27 15.97
N HIS A 736 -31.43 21.87 14.97
CA HIS A 736 -30.40 20.85 15.15
C HIS A 736 -29.03 21.48 15.52
N PRO A 737 -28.19 20.82 16.35
CA PRO A 737 -26.79 21.21 16.48
C PRO A 737 -26.10 21.06 15.11
N VAL A 738 -25.60 22.18 14.58
CA VAL A 738 -24.95 22.26 13.29
C VAL A 738 -23.63 21.50 13.32
N LEU A 739 -23.63 20.26 12.84
CA LEU A 739 -22.48 19.59 12.25
C LEU A 739 -22.86 19.11 10.85
N ASN A 740 -23.00 20.05 9.93
CA ASN A 740 -23.08 19.76 8.50
C ASN A 740 -22.04 20.59 7.74
N ARG A 741 -21.00 19.91 7.23
CA ARG A 741 -20.23 20.41 6.10
C ARG A 741 -20.97 20.04 4.83
N ARG A 742 -21.23 21.07 4.02
CA ARG A 742 -21.80 21.03 2.68
C ARG A 742 -21.12 19.96 1.81
N ARG A 743 -21.89 18.97 1.38
CA ARG A 743 -21.78 18.33 0.05
C ARG A 743 -22.58 19.23 -0.89
N ASN A 744 -21.90 19.95 -1.78
CA ASN A 744 -22.55 20.61 -2.90
C ASN A 744 -21.92 20.10 -4.21
N ASP A 745 -22.84 19.72 -5.10
CA ASP A 745 -22.81 19.92 -6.55
C ASP A 745 -21.75 19.19 -7.37
N ARG A 746 -22.09 17.94 -7.72
CA ARG A 746 -21.72 17.31 -9.00
C ARG A 746 -22.95 16.59 -9.54
N ASP A 747 -23.88 17.36 -10.08
CA ASP A 747 -24.87 16.91 -11.07
C ASP A 747 -25.43 18.16 -11.75
N ARG A 748 -24.70 18.62 -12.77
CA ARG A 748 -25.11 19.45 -13.92
C ARG A 748 -23.85 19.96 -14.63
N ASP A 749 -23.36 19.14 -15.56
CA ASP A 749 -22.98 19.48 -16.94
C ASP A 749 -22.50 18.22 -17.67
#